data_AF-A0AB39TX22-F1
#
_entry.id   AF-A0AB39TX22-F1
#
_cell.length_a   1.000
_cell.length_b   1.000
_cell.length_c   1.000
_cell.angle_alpha   90.00
_cell.angle_beta   90.00
_cell.angle_gamma   90.00
#
_symmetry.space_group_name_H-M   'P 1'
#
loop_
_entity.id
_entity.type
_entity.pdbx_description
1 polymer ?
#
loop_
_entity_poly.entity_id
_entity_poly.type
_entity_poly.pdbx_seq_one_letter_code
_entity_poly.pdbx_strand_id
1 'polypeptide(L)'
;MEALHDWLARRGVDTGMIWELPRWNAALPPDGDGRPGRRGGRAGAAGGAWAAAHEELVERTLGPCVRKVAGVPGGVARLLLLVLEEVEQAWQVSYTFDRLLGTLHGAERCLAAVHAPCSPDDLAARQAVRALMWSLDAQIRSEEAMTSGLLDVRADRADDAALWARRAVRLMRGVSPRFCLTHGDVAREVVRLGRLYDGYQRTMAMATRALAAFYACGAPLDDAVEALRRAEGDGAIAGDEGSVSELRALRYSLLELQERARQRWLRVGHGKLVYLYPFAVRGVEPADLVEAVGQEEAPRWELAGTRPVRAHGSLELDDVWKSHDSLERRYDGALVVMPDAVVRAPDGRALARLGVQVRLSLLGNHYVRFEADLTDVSAVKLFAMLFWAGPEAGALDIAFDGTDPKADGGGGGGGDGGGSRARWPRLSDLAMALAQDSVPTRPGAARAVVCRPGLYQVVMEVTAAYTVVGPAGEKRSEILTGGQFAEAVGARILTSPAPSLMGSMAEWIRYAEATPASPDITGTTGEWILRTCNTTLLVSLGLPAFVRDTWGSILEFASSLDGLLEGWSTDLAKHHRDAKAREDEADALGDKASSHALRRLSDQLDQEKLKLDRLAVDVHAKSALFQSPSLLASPLAAQRLRVLLEASGYQRKADELSRSIAEVTQEQLTGAIEKLARERKESEKDEREAMQRRQRVKVDTLLAVIAGMSIAGLGQVLEAGLDYHQALWVVLTVVGVLVLAALLGLYVYRTSGERRAGGEGGEGARAVVRDVGADDPLLVAAYRELLEVSFAPDELDTLERMRESMAEGRLVVAAVADGQGRPLAVACGEWSAHARTLLLAYLAVREDQRSRGLGGRLLVEACRAWQERFRPALTLAEVAHPRAHHGSRGTGRAVARLRFYARHGARALDLPYFQPSLGPGRARVYGMLLLVLGVGSGFGSLEEVRAVPAEPVRVFLTDYLLETEGRVGTDRATRDLQAAVARQDGIPLLPLLPLDRGEGLPRSVPPAASSRGVG
;
A
#
# COMPACT_ATOMS: atom_id res chain seq x y z
N MET A 1 -11.09 24.95 -16.66
CA MET A 1 -9.99 24.61 -15.73
C MET A 1 -8.61 24.64 -16.37
N GLU A 2 -8.41 23.99 -17.51
CA GLU A 2 -7.20 24.14 -18.33
C GLU A 2 -6.89 25.62 -18.64
N ALA A 3 -7.93 26.40 -18.96
CA ALA A 3 -7.80 27.86 -19.14
C ALA A 3 -7.36 28.64 -17.89
N LEU A 4 -7.64 28.16 -16.66
CA LEU A 4 -7.22 28.82 -15.41
C LEU A 4 -5.75 28.52 -15.11
N HIS A 5 -5.37 27.25 -15.24
CA HIS A 5 -3.99 26.77 -15.11
C HIS A 5 -3.07 27.48 -16.10
N ASP A 6 -3.43 27.49 -17.38
CA ASP A 6 -2.68 28.16 -18.44
C ASP A 6 -2.53 29.67 -18.19
N TRP A 7 -3.60 30.31 -17.70
CA TRP A 7 -3.58 31.75 -17.44
C TRP A 7 -2.61 32.12 -16.31
N LEU A 8 -2.54 31.30 -15.27
CA LEU A 8 -1.64 31.45 -14.13
C LEU A 8 -0.19 31.08 -14.52
N ALA A 9 0.00 29.98 -15.25
CA ALA A 9 1.30 29.52 -15.72
C ALA A 9 1.97 30.56 -16.64
N ARG A 10 1.21 31.19 -17.55
CA ARG A 10 1.71 32.31 -18.40
C ARG A 10 2.18 33.53 -17.61
N ARG A 11 1.83 33.62 -16.32
CA ARG A 11 2.26 34.68 -15.38
C ARG A 11 3.31 34.19 -14.39
N GLY A 12 3.91 33.04 -14.68
CA GLY A 12 5.00 32.45 -13.89
C GLY A 12 4.54 31.83 -12.57
N VAL A 13 3.24 31.57 -12.38
CA VAL A 13 2.76 30.78 -11.23
C VAL A 13 3.04 29.31 -11.50
N ASP A 14 3.68 28.62 -10.54
CA ASP A 14 3.95 27.19 -10.63
C ASP A 14 2.72 26.42 -10.15
N THR A 15 1.85 26.03 -11.08
CA THR A 15 0.61 25.32 -10.77
C THR A 15 0.86 23.86 -10.35
N GLY A 16 1.97 23.25 -10.78
CA GLY A 16 2.33 21.88 -10.40
C GLY A 16 2.68 21.80 -8.91
N MET A 17 3.44 22.76 -8.40
CA MET A 17 3.75 22.84 -6.98
C MET A 17 2.51 23.12 -6.11
N ILE A 18 1.50 23.83 -6.64
CA ILE A 18 0.24 24.08 -5.91
C ILE A 18 -0.59 22.79 -5.80
N TRP A 19 -0.64 21.98 -6.86
CA TRP A 19 -1.30 20.67 -6.89
C TRP A 19 -0.76 19.71 -5.82
N GLU A 20 0.54 19.78 -5.51
CA GLU A 20 1.19 18.93 -4.49
C GLU A 20 0.82 19.31 -3.04
N LEU A 21 0.42 20.56 -2.78
CA LEU A 21 0.19 21.05 -1.41
C LEU A 21 -0.88 20.23 -0.66
N PRO A 22 -2.10 20.04 -1.18
CA PRO A 22 -3.13 19.30 -0.45
C PRO A 22 -3.01 17.76 -0.55
N ARG A 23 -2.15 17.21 -1.42
CA ARG A 23 -2.11 15.77 -1.74
C ARG A 23 -1.24 14.96 -0.76
N TRP A 24 -1.84 14.04 -0.01
CA TRP A 24 -1.14 13.19 0.97
C TRP A 24 0.09 12.43 0.44
N ASN A 25 0.08 12.06 -0.84
CA ASN A 25 1.12 11.26 -1.49
C ASN A 25 2.19 12.07 -2.22
N ALA A 26 2.10 13.40 -2.24
CA ALA A 26 3.17 14.24 -2.77
C ALA A 26 4.35 14.27 -1.78
N ALA A 27 5.56 14.06 -2.29
CA ALA A 27 6.78 14.11 -1.49
C ALA A 27 7.00 15.52 -0.95
N LEU A 28 7.27 15.66 0.35
CA LEU A 28 7.79 16.92 0.87
C LEU A 28 9.15 17.18 0.20
N PRO A 29 9.43 18.39 -0.33
CA PRO A 29 10.75 18.72 -0.85
C PRO A 29 11.80 18.44 0.23
N PRO A 30 12.94 17.81 -0.10
CA PRO A 30 14.02 17.67 0.86
C PRO A 30 14.41 19.06 1.37
N ASP A 31 14.66 19.17 2.68
CA ASP A 31 15.29 20.36 3.26
C ASP A 31 16.50 20.74 2.39
N GLY A 32 16.64 22.03 2.07
CA GLY A 32 17.48 22.59 0.99
C GLY A 32 18.99 22.29 1.00
N ASP A 33 19.44 21.31 1.77
CA ASP A 33 20.83 20.88 1.93
C ASP A 33 21.19 19.60 1.15
N GLY A 34 20.39 19.17 0.16
CA GLY A 34 20.78 18.14 -0.82
C GLY A 34 21.20 16.78 -0.25
N ARG A 35 21.01 16.56 1.06
CA ARG A 35 21.26 15.29 1.74
C ARG A 35 19.93 14.57 1.85
N PRO A 36 19.82 13.30 1.40
CA PRO A 36 18.63 12.50 1.70
C PRO A 36 18.48 12.49 3.22
N GLY A 37 17.38 13.05 3.72
CA GLY A 37 17.15 13.30 5.12
C GLY A 37 17.37 12.03 5.94
N ARG A 38 18.49 11.99 6.67
CA ARG A 38 18.83 10.94 7.65
C ARG A 38 17.96 11.03 8.93
N ARG A 39 16.73 11.54 8.78
CA ARG A 39 15.65 11.62 9.77
C ARG A 39 14.37 10.91 9.28
N GLY A 40 14.51 9.90 8.42
CA GLY A 40 13.41 9.00 8.00
C GLY A 40 12.86 8.07 9.11
N GLY A 41 12.85 8.50 10.37
CA GLY A 41 12.41 7.71 11.52
C GLY A 41 11.50 8.45 12.51
N ARG A 42 11.01 9.66 12.16
CA ARG A 42 10.11 10.46 13.02
C ARG A 42 8.81 10.86 12.29
N ALA A 43 8.26 9.97 11.47
CA ALA A 43 6.99 10.21 10.79
C ALA A 43 5.73 10.05 11.68
N GLY A 44 5.89 9.80 12.98
CA GLY A 44 4.76 9.65 13.90
C GLY A 44 4.92 10.36 15.25
N ALA A 45 5.91 11.25 15.39
CA ALA A 45 6.13 12.01 16.62
C ALA A 45 5.63 13.45 16.44
N ALA A 46 4.50 13.75 17.10
CA ALA A 46 3.83 15.04 17.22
C ALA A 46 3.21 15.61 15.92
N GLY A 47 1.88 15.61 15.83
CA GLY A 47 1.13 16.36 14.80
C GLY A 47 1.54 17.83 14.67
N GLY A 48 2.14 18.43 15.71
CA GLY A 48 2.71 19.78 15.65
C GLY A 48 3.96 19.94 14.78
N ALA A 49 4.84 18.94 14.70
CA ALA A 49 6.07 19.03 13.89
C ALA A 49 5.77 18.91 12.38
N TRP A 50 4.81 18.05 12.03
CA TRP A 50 4.35 17.91 10.65
C TRP A 50 3.55 19.15 10.21
N ALA A 51 2.65 19.65 11.06
CA ALA A 51 1.88 20.86 10.77
C ALA A 51 2.80 22.04 10.48
N ALA A 52 3.80 22.30 11.33
CA ALA A 52 4.77 23.38 11.12
C ALA A 52 5.56 23.24 9.80
N ALA A 53 6.02 22.03 9.46
CA ALA A 53 6.73 21.78 8.20
C ALA A 53 5.84 21.97 6.97
N HIS A 54 4.56 21.56 7.06
CA HIS A 54 3.58 21.78 5.99
C HIS A 54 3.24 23.26 5.83
N GLU A 55 3.08 23.98 6.94
CA GLU A 55 2.86 25.43 6.92
C GLU A 55 4.00 26.18 6.23
N GLU A 56 5.26 25.84 6.55
CA GLU A 56 6.44 26.41 5.89
C GLU A 56 6.45 26.10 4.39
N LEU A 57 6.11 24.86 4.01
CA LEU A 57 6.01 24.46 2.61
C LEU A 57 4.95 25.28 1.86
N VAL A 58 3.76 25.44 2.44
CA VAL A 58 2.68 26.23 1.84
C VAL A 58 3.11 27.69 1.66
N GLU A 59 3.77 28.28 2.66
CA GLU A 59 4.24 29.67 2.57
C GLU A 59 5.34 29.86 1.51
N ARG A 60 6.29 28.92 1.45
CA ARG A 60 7.36 28.91 0.45
C ARG A 60 6.83 28.77 -0.98
N THR A 61 5.76 28.00 -1.16
CA THR A 61 5.14 27.77 -2.49
C THR A 61 4.18 28.89 -2.88
N LEU A 62 3.21 29.25 -2.01
CA LEU A 62 2.16 30.22 -2.35
C LEU A 62 2.61 31.67 -2.21
N GLY A 63 3.51 32.01 -1.30
CA GLY A 63 3.98 33.38 -1.09
C GLY A 63 4.51 34.06 -2.36
N PRO A 64 5.41 33.42 -3.13
CA PRO A 64 5.84 33.92 -4.44
C PRO A 64 4.70 34.03 -5.46
N CYS A 65 3.77 33.07 -5.48
CA CYS A 65 2.63 33.04 -6.40
C CYS A 65 1.67 34.21 -6.16
N VAL A 66 1.32 34.49 -4.90
CA VAL A 66 0.47 35.64 -4.53
C VAL A 66 1.11 36.94 -5.01
N ARG A 67 2.42 37.15 -4.80
CA ARG A 67 3.13 38.36 -5.24
C ARG A 67 3.09 38.57 -6.76
N LYS A 68 3.17 37.50 -7.56
CA LYS A 68 3.11 37.56 -9.03
C LYS A 68 1.76 38.04 -9.56
N VAL A 69 0.66 37.73 -8.85
CA VAL A 69 -0.70 38.04 -9.30
C VAL A 69 -1.37 39.20 -8.55
N ALA A 70 -0.77 39.69 -7.46
CA ALA A 70 -1.35 40.72 -6.59
C ALA A 70 -1.64 42.06 -7.31
N GLY A 71 -0.83 42.43 -8.31
CA GLY A 71 -1.03 43.63 -9.12
C GLY A 71 -1.86 43.43 -10.39
N VAL A 72 -2.37 42.22 -10.64
CA VAL A 72 -3.09 41.86 -11.87
C VAL A 72 -4.61 41.83 -11.60
N PRO A 73 -5.43 42.56 -12.37
CA PRO A 73 -6.89 42.51 -12.22
C PRO A 73 -7.44 41.08 -12.30
N GLY A 74 -8.21 40.69 -11.27
CA GLY A 74 -8.75 39.35 -11.06
C GLY A 74 -7.71 38.25 -10.82
N GLY A 75 -6.42 38.58 -10.67
CA GLY A 75 -5.33 37.62 -10.54
C GLY A 75 -5.36 36.83 -9.24
N VAL A 76 -5.55 37.52 -8.11
CA VAL A 76 -5.66 36.88 -6.79
C VAL A 76 -6.89 35.97 -6.71
N ALA A 77 -8.04 36.42 -7.22
CA ALA A 77 -9.26 35.60 -7.24
C ALA A 77 -9.05 34.29 -8.03
N ARG A 78 -8.36 34.35 -9.18
CA ARG A 78 -7.99 33.16 -9.97
C ARG A 78 -7.05 32.21 -9.25
N LEU A 79 -6.02 32.75 -8.58
CA LEU A 79 -5.10 31.94 -7.78
C LEU A 79 -5.83 31.22 -6.63
N LEU A 80 -6.71 31.92 -5.92
CA LEU A 80 -7.47 31.32 -4.82
C LEU A 80 -8.50 30.30 -5.32
N LEU A 81 -9.10 30.50 -6.50
CA LEU A 81 -9.97 29.50 -7.13
C LEU A 81 -9.19 28.22 -7.48
N LEU A 82 -7.94 28.35 -7.96
CA LEU A 82 -7.08 27.20 -8.18
C LEU A 82 -6.81 26.44 -6.85
N VAL A 83 -6.41 27.15 -5.79
CA VAL A 83 -6.16 26.53 -4.48
C VAL A 83 -7.42 25.84 -3.94
N LEU A 84 -8.59 26.48 -4.06
CA LEU A 84 -9.88 25.92 -3.66
C LEU A 84 -10.13 24.58 -4.37
N GLU A 85 -9.94 24.54 -5.69
CA GLU A 85 -10.16 23.33 -6.49
C GLU A 85 -9.15 22.23 -6.19
N GLU A 86 -7.87 22.56 -6.05
CA GLU A 86 -6.85 21.55 -5.71
C GLU A 86 -7.14 20.90 -4.35
N VAL A 87 -7.61 21.69 -3.39
CA VAL A 87 -8.04 21.18 -2.09
C VAL A 87 -9.30 20.32 -2.22
N GLU A 88 -10.30 20.75 -2.99
CA GLU A 88 -11.52 19.99 -3.23
C GLU A 88 -11.23 18.64 -3.91
N GLN A 89 -10.40 18.61 -4.95
CA GLN A 89 -10.00 17.36 -5.61
C GLN A 89 -9.14 16.44 -4.73
N ALA A 90 -8.34 17.00 -3.83
CA ALA A 90 -7.58 16.23 -2.85
C ALA A 90 -8.47 15.63 -1.77
N TRP A 91 -9.49 16.39 -1.34
CA TRP A 91 -10.47 15.98 -0.34
C TRP A 91 -11.27 14.75 -0.79
N GLN A 92 -11.66 14.68 -2.07
CA GLN A 92 -12.40 13.54 -2.64
C GLN A 92 -11.68 12.17 -2.50
N VAL A 93 -10.38 12.16 -2.19
CA VAL A 93 -9.57 10.93 -2.11
C VAL A 93 -8.73 10.85 -0.83
N SER A 94 -8.98 11.70 0.18
CA SER A 94 -8.14 11.74 1.38
C SER A 94 -8.85 12.21 2.65
N TYR A 95 -8.64 11.46 3.74
CA TYR A 95 -8.98 11.82 5.13
C TYR A 95 -7.83 12.56 5.85
N THR A 96 -6.84 13.08 5.12
CA THR A 96 -5.76 13.89 5.71
C THR A 96 -6.21 15.36 5.89
N PHE A 97 -7.29 15.57 6.65
CA PHE A 97 -7.94 16.87 6.80
C PHE A 97 -6.97 17.98 7.22
N ASP A 98 -6.03 17.70 8.12
CA ASP A 98 -5.01 18.67 8.56
C ASP A 98 -4.20 19.26 7.39
N ARG A 99 -3.90 18.47 6.36
CA ARG A 99 -3.17 18.92 5.16
C ARG A 99 -4.03 19.82 4.28
N LEU A 100 -5.29 19.46 4.10
CA LEU A 100 -6.27 20.21 3.33
C LEU A 100 -6.51 21.58 3.97
N LEU A 101 -6.84 21.57 5.27
CA LEU A 101 -7.10 22.77 6.07
C LEU A 101 -5.84 23.64 6.19
N GLY A 102 -4.67 23.02 6.40
CA GLY A 102 -3.38 23.72 6.44
C GLY A 102 -3.06 24.46 5.14
N THR A 103 -3.44 23.88 3.98
CA THR A 103 -3.27 24.53 2.67
C THR A 103 -4.19 25.74 2.51
N LEU A 104 -5.47 25.62 2.89
CA LEU A 104 -6.43 26.73 2.86
C LEU A 104 -6.01 27.88 3.78
N HIS A 105 -5.63 27.57 5.02
CA HIS A 105 -5.18 28.56 6.00
C HIS A 105 -3.85 29.20 5.61
N GLY A 106 -2.89 28.43 5.09
CA GLY A 106 -1.61 28.96 4.62
C GLY A 106 -1.77 29.91 3.44
N ALA A 107 -2.71 29.64 2.52
CA ALA A 107 -3.06 30.57 1.43
C ALA A 107 -3.60 31.91 1.95
N GLU A 108 -4.46 31.88 2.98
CA GLU A 108 -4.98 33.07 3.66
C GLU A 108 -3.86 33.89 4.34
N ARG A 109 -2.92 33.22 5.03
CA ARG A 109 -1.75 33.88 5.63
C ARG A 109 -0.86 34.53 4.59
N CYS A 110 -0.55 33.83 3.49
CA CYS A 110 0.23 34.38 2.37
C CYS A 110 -0.41 35.63 1.78
N LEU A 111 -1.75 35.64 1.67
CA LEU A 111 -2.49 36.79 1.17
C LEU A 111 -2.42 37.98 2.13
N ALA A 112 -2.55 37.74 3.44
CA ALA A 112 -2.47 38.79 4.47
C ALA A 112 -1.09 39.47 4.50
N ALA A 113 -0.02 38.75 4.13
CA ALA A 113 1.33 39.28 4.07
C ALA A 113 1.59 40.24 2.88
N VAL A 114 0.76 40.21 1.83
CA VAL A 114 0.97 41.01 0.60
C VAL A 114 0.07 42.24 0.59
N HIS A 115 0.70 43.42 0.58
CA HIS A 115 0.03 44.71 0.44
C HIS A 115 0.14 45.21 -1.00
N ALA A 116 -0.94 45.10 -1.77
CA ALA A 116 -1.02 45.62 -3.13
C ALA A 116 -2.28 46.49 -3.31
N PRO A 117 -2.21 47.63 -4.03
CA PRO A 117 -3.39 48.40 -4.39
C PRO A 117 -4.35 47.53 -5.22
N CYS A 118 -5.61 47.44 -4.82
CA CYS A 118 -6.64 46.70 -5.56
C CYS A 118 -7.88 47.56 -5.79
N SER A 119 -8.54 47.38 -6.93
CA SER A 119 -9.83 48.03 -7.19
C SER A 119 -10.90 47.50 -6.23
N PRO A 120 -12.02 48.24 -6.01
CA PRO A 120 -13.13 47.74 -5.23
C PRO A 120 -13.72 46.42 -5.78
N ASP A 121 -13.74 46.25 -7.11
CA ASP A 121 -14.20 45.03 -7.77
C ASP A 121 -13.25 43.86 -7.53
N ASP A 122 -11.93 44.07 -7.64
CA ASP A 122 -10.93 43.05 -7.34
C ASP A 122 -10.98 42.62 -5.86
N LEU A 123 -11.19 43.59 -4.97
CA LEU A 123 -11.36 43.33 -3.55
C LEU A 123 -12.60 42.47 -3.28
N ALA A 124 -13.74 42.81 -3.89
CA ALA A 124 -14.98 42.06 -3.77
C ALA A 124 -14.86 40.65 -4.35
N ALA A 125 -14.27 40.49 -5.54
CA ALA A 125 -14.02 39.18 -6.15
C ALA A 125 -13.09 38.32 -5.27
N ARG A 126 -12.01 38.91 -4.75
CA ARG A 126 -11.11 38.25 -3.79
C ARG A 126 -11.86 37.80 -2.53
N GLN A 127 -12.64 38.68 -1.91
CA GLN A 127 -13.42 38.33 -0.72
C GLN A 127 -14.49 37.26 -1.00
N ALA A 128 -15.04 37.23 -2.21
CA ALA A 128 -16.01 36.21 -2.61
C ALA A 128 -15.36 34.83 -2.70
N VAL A 129 -14.17 34.71 -3.31
CA VAL A 129 -13.44 33.43 -3.35
C VAL A 129 -12.97 33.01 -1.96
N ARG A 130 -12.49 33.95 -1.13
CA ARG A 130 -12.18 33.66 0.28
C ARG A 130 -13.39 33.09 1.01
N ALA A 131 -14.58 33.67 0.82
CA ALA A 131 -15.80 33.11 1.40
C ALA A 131 -16.11 31.69 0.89
N LEU A 132 -15.77 31.33 -0.35
CA LEU A 132 -15.85 29.93 -0.79
C LEU A 132 -14.81 29.03 -0.11
N MET A 133 -13.59 29.51 0.15
CA MET A 133 -12.58 28.75 0.91
C MET A 133 -13.03 28.49 2.35
N TRP A 134 -13.62 29.48 3.02
CA TRP A 134 -14.24 29.30 4.33
C TRP A 134 -15.46 28.38 4.30
N SER A 135 -16.21 28.39 3.20
CA SER A 135 -17.24 27.38 2.96
C SER A 135 -16.60 26.00 2.92
N LEU A 136 -15.57 25.76 2.09
CA LEU A 136 -14.88 24.48 1.97
C LEU A 136 -14.24 24.00 3.28
N ASP A 137 -13.60 24.88 4.06
CA ASP A 137 -13.11 24.55 5.42
C ASP A 137 -14.24 23.99 6.29
N ALA A 138 -15.39 24.68 6.34
CA ALA A 138 -16.54 24.23 7.11
C ALA A 138 -17.15 22.92 6.57
N GLN A 139 -17.09 22.67 5.26
CA GLN A 139 -17.51 21.40 4.66
C GLN A 139 -16.60 20.24 5.08
N ILE A 140 -15.27 20.44 5.04
CA ILE A 140 -14.29 19.45 5.51
C ILE A 140 -14.51 19.15 6.99
N ARG A 141 -14.70 20.17 7.83
CA ARG A 141 -15.01 19.98 9.26
C ARG A 141 -16.36 19.32 9.53
N SER A 142 -17.33 19.53 8.64
CA SER A 142 -18.63 18.85 8.69
C SER A 142 -18.46 17.35 8.44
N GLU A 143 -17.61 16.95 7.49
CA GLU A 143 -17.25 15.54 7.29
C GLU A 143 -16.40 14.98 8.44
N GLU A 144 -15.46 15.75 8.95
CA GLU A 144 -14.64 15.38 10.11
C GLU A 144 -15.53 15.06 11.33
N ALA A 145 -16.54 15.89 11.60
CA ALA A 145 -17.54 15.64 12.66
C ALA A 145 -18.38 14.37 12.40
N MET A 146 -18.68 14.06 11.12
CA MET A 146 -19.39 12.84 10.73
C MET A 146 -18.62 11.58 11.12
N THR A 147 -17.32 11.54 10.80
CA THR A 147 -16.44 10.41 11.11
C THR A 147 -16.23 10.22 12.62
N SER A 148 -16.59 11.21 13.43
CA SER A 148 -16.52 11.15 14.90
C SER A 148 -17.88 10.90 15.57
N GLY A 149 -18.95 10.78 14.78
CA GLY A 149 -20.32 10.57 15.26
C GLY A 149 -20.96 11.80 15.90
N LEU A 150 -20.47 13.01 15.62
CA LEU A 150 -20.93 14.26 16.21
C LEU A 150 -21.95 14.95 15.30
N LEU A 151 -23.19 14.46 15.30
CA LEU A 151 -24.26 14.94 14.41
C LEU A 151 -24.62 16.41 14.61
N ASP A 152 -24.62 16.89 15.86
CA ASP A 152 -24.87 18.29 16.20
C ASP A 152 -23.77 19.20 15.64
N VAL A 153 -22.51 18.87 15.91
CA VAL A 153 -21.35 19.60 15.37
C VAL A 153 -21.37 19.60 13.84
N ARG A 154 -21.67 18.46 13.21
CA ARG A 154 -21.82 18.37 11.75
C ARG A 154 -22.89 19.31 11.21
N ALA A 155 -24.07 19.33 11.83
CA ALA A 155 -25.17 20.19 11.38
C ALA A 155 -24.79 21.67 11.45
N ASP A 156 -24.11 22.09 12.52
CA ASP A 156 -23.67 23.48 12.69
C ASP A 156 -22.58 23.85 11.68
N ARG A 157 -21.63 22.95 11.40
CA ARG A 157 -20.61 23.16 10.35
C ARG A 157 -21.18 23.21 8.95
N ALA A 158 -22.19 22.40 8.65
CA ALA A 158 -22.91 22.48 7.38
C ALA A 158 -23.64 23.83 7.23
N ASP A 159 -24.23 24.37 8.30
CA ASP A 159 -24.84 25.71 8.27
C ASP A 159 -23.81 26.83 8.09
N ASP A 160 -22.67 26.74 8.77
CA ASP A 160 -21.53 27.65 8.58
C ASP A 160 -21.08 27.65 7.10
N ALA A 161 -20.92 26.47 6.51
CA ALA A 161 -20.55 26.32 5.10
C ALA A 161 -21.58 27.01 4.18
N ALA A 162 -22.87 26.74 4.38
CA ALA A 162 -23.93 27.36 3.59
C ALA A 162 -23.96 28.90 3.75
N LEU A 163 -23.71 29.41 4.97
CA LEU A 163 -23.63 30.85 5.24
C LEU A 163 -22.50 31.52 4.45
N TRP A 164 -21.32 30.91 4.45
CA TRP A 164 -20.15 31.40 3.70
C TRP A 164 -20.37 31.33 2.18
N ALA A 165 -20.97 30.25 1.67
CA ALA A 165 -21.35 30.13 0.27
C ALA A 165 -22.34 31.23 -0.18
N ARG A 166 -23.37 31.52 0.62
CA ARG A 166 -24.29 32.66 0.37
C ARG A 166 -23.58 34.01 0.41
N ARG A 167 -22.61 34.17 1.30
CA ARG A 167 -21.79 35.40 1.36
C ARG A 167 -20.98 35.58 0.08
N ALA A 168 -20.37 34.51 -0.46
CA ALA A 168 -19.63 34.56 -1.71
C ALA A 168 -20.50 35.05 -2.88
N VAL A 169 -21.72 34.49 -3.02
CA VAL A 169 -22.68 34.91 -4.06
C VAL A 169 -23.09 36.37 -3.89
N ARG A 170 -23.36 36.82 -2.66
CA ARG A 170 -23.71 38.22 -2.38
C ARG A 170 -22.59 39.19 -2.75
N LEU A 171 -21.35 38.87 -2.39
CA LEU A 171 -20.18 39.68 -2.73
C LEU A 171 -19.99 39.76 -4.25
N MET A 172 -20.12 38.64 -4.96
CA MET A 172 -19.97 38.63 -6.42
C MET A 172 -21.08 39.37 -7.16
N ARG A 173 -22.31 39.42 -6.60
CA ARG A 173 -23.40 40.27 -7.14
C ARG A 173 -23.15 41.76 -7.00
N GLY A 174 -22.30 42.18 -6.06
CA GLY A 174 -21.93 43.57 -5.84
C GLY A 174 -20.84 44.10 -6.77
N VAL A 175 -20.24 43.23 -7.59
CA VAL A 175 -19.16 43.57 -8.52
C VAL A 175 -19.72 44.26 -9.77
N SER A 176 -18.99 45.24 -10.32
CA SER A 176 -19.47 46.04 -11.45
C SER A 176 -19.69 45.22 -12.73
N PRO A 177 -20.63 45.62 -13.60
CA PRO A 177 -20.83 44.97 -14.91
C PRO A 177 -19.56 44.95 -15.77
N ARG A 178 -18.69 45.97 -15.65
CA ARG A 178 -17.42 46.05 -16.39
C ARG A 178 -16.46 44.94 -15.98
N PHE A 179 -16.36 44.65 -14.69
CA PHE A 179 -15.56 43.53 -14.20
C PHE A 179 -16.14 42.20 -14.70
N CYS A 180 -17.47 42.02 -14.64
CA CYS A 180 -18.13 40.81 -15.14
C CYS A 180 -17.91 40.58 -16.64
N LEU A 181 -17.83 41.63 -17.46
CA LEU A 181 -17.48 41.52 -18.88
C LEU A 181 -16.03 41.08 -19.10
N THR A 182 -15.10 41.57 -18.27
CA THR A 182 -13.65 41.35 -18.45
C THR A 182 -13.16 40.07 -17.76
N HIS A 183 -13.81 39.65 -16.68
CA HIS A 183 -13.44 38.54 -15.81
C HIS A 183 -14.66 37.66 -15.49
N GLY A 184 -15.54 37.48 -16.48
CA GLY A 184 -16.79 36.73 -16.33
C GLY A 184 -16.58 35.24 -16.02
N ASP A 185 -15.40 34.69 -16.30
CA ASP A 185 -14.98 33.36 -15.84
C ASP A 185 -15.02 33.26 -14.31
N VAL A 186 -14.37 34.19 -13.59
CA VAL A 186 -14.34 34.23 -12.12
C VAL A 186 -15.73 34.45 -11.55
N ALA A 187 -16.48 35.40 -12.10
CA ALA A 187 -17.82 35.72 -11.61
C ALA A 187 -18.81 34.55 -11.77
N ARG A 188 -18.79 33.88 -12.94
CA ARG A 188 -19.64 32.70 -13.18
C ARG A 188 -19.26 31.56 -12.25
N GLU A 189 -17.97 31.30 -12.08
CA GLU A 189 -17.50 30.18 -11.27
C GLU A 189 -17.83 30.36 -9.80
N VAL A 190 -17.60 31.55 -9.24
CA VAL A 190 -17.95 31.85 -7.85
C VAL A 190 -19.46 31.74 -7.60
N VAL A 191 -20.29 32.20 -8.54
CA VAL A 191 -21.75 32.09 -8.42
C VAL A 191 -22.21 30.64 -8.56
N ARG A 192 -21.57 29.85 -9.44
CA ARG A 192 -21.86 28.43 -9.63
C ARG A 192 -21.57 27.65 -8.34
N LEU A 193 -20.32 27.69 -7.85
CA LEU A 193 -19.89 27.02 -6.63
C LEU A 193 -20.67 27.50 -5.40
N GLY A 194 -20.88 28.82 -5.27
CA GLY A 194 -21.61 29.38 -4.14
C GLY A 194 -23.09 28.95 -4.07
N ARG A 195 -23.75 28.69 -5.22
CA ARG A 195 -25.11 28.14 -5.23
C ARG A 195 -25.12 26.64 -4.93
N LEU A 196 -24.18 25.90 -5.52
CA LEU A 196 -24.01 24.46 -5.27
C LEU A 196 -23.80 24.20 -3.77
N TYR A 197 -22.80 24.84 -3.17
CA TYR A 197 -22.48 24.66 -1.75
C TYR A 197 -23.62 25.11 -0.83
N ASP A 198 -24.29 26.24 -1.12
CA ASP A 198 -25.44 26.70 -0.30
C ASP A 198 -26.64 25.73 -0.35
N GLY A 199 -26.96 25.20 -1.53
CA GLY A 199 -28.05 24.24 -1.70
C GLY A 199 -27.75 22.91 -1.01
N TYR A 200 -26.58 22.35 -1.28
CA TYR A 200 -26.14 21.07 -0.73
C TYR A 200 -26.03 21.14 0.81
N GLN A 201 -25.31 22.13 1.34
CA GLN A 201 -25.00 22.17 2.77
C GLN A 201 -26.21 22.51 3.65
N ARG A 202 -27.16 23.33 3.20
CA ARG A 202 -28.44 23.51 3.92
C ARG A 202 -29.23 22.21 4.01
N THR A 203 -29.27 21.46 2.92
CA THR A 203 -29.96 20.17 2.88
C THR A 203 -29.28 19.19 3.85
N MET A 204 -27.95 19.19 3.91
CA MET A 204 -27.18 18.41 4.88
C MET A 204 -27.41 18.82 6.33
N ALA A 205 -27.38 20.10 6.66
CA ALA A 205 -27.66 20.57 8.01
C ALA A 205 -29.05 20.14 8.48
N MET A 206 -30.07 20.32 7.63
CA MET A 206 -31.45 19.95 7.94
C MET A 206 -31.62 18.43 8.12
N ALA A 207 -31.09 17.62 7.21
CA ALA A 207 -31.17 16.16 7.29
C ALA A 207 -30.42 15.61 8.52
N THR A 208 -29.26 16.21 8.85
CA THR A 208 -28.47 15.84 10.03
C THR A 208 -29.23 16.13 11.32
N ARG A 209 -29.90 17.28 11.42
CA ARG A 209 -30.75 17.61 12.58
C ARG A 209 -31.96 16.69 12.71
N ALA A 210 -32.60 16.35 11.59
CA ALA A 210 -33.71 15.40 11.59
C ALA A 210 -33.25 14.02 12.08
N LEU A 211 -32.07 13.57 11.64
CA LEU A 211 -31.46 12.33 12.10
C LEU A 211 -31.15 12.37 13.61
N ALA A 212 -30.57 13.46 14.10
CA ALA A 212 -30.31 13.65 15.53
C ALA A 212 -31.61 13.63 16.35
N ALA A 213 -32.67 14.31 15.88
CA ALA A 213 -33.98 14.31 16.52
C ALA A 213 -34.65 12.92 16.48
N PHE A 214 -34.54 12.19 15.38
CA PHE A 214 -34.99 10.80 15.28
C PHE A 214 -34.33 9.92 16.34
N TYR A 215 -33.01 10.02 16.52
CA TYR A 215 -32.32 9.26 17.56
C TYR A 215 -32.64 9.70 18.98
N ALA A 216 -32.88 10.99 19.21
CA ALA A 216 -33.15 11.53 20.54
C ALA A 216 -34.58 11.24 21.01
N CYS A 217 -35.59 11.35 20.14
CA CYS A 217 -37.00 11.25 20.53
C CYS A 217 -37.90 10.53 19.52
N GLY A 218 -37.34 9.90 18.48
CA GLY A 218 -38.14 9.20 17.46
C GLY A 218 -38.91 10.13 16.53
N ALA A 219 -38.47 11.38 16.37
CA ALA A 219 -39.07 12.35 15.46
C ALA A 219 -39.17 11.80 14.01
N PRO A 220 -40.24 12.13 13.26
CA PRO A 220 -40.41 11.67 11.88
C PRO A 220 -39.30 12.21 10.96
N LEU A 221 -38.96 11.43 9.92
CA LEU A 221 -37.91 11.76 8.95
C LEU A 221 -38.46 12.21 7.58
N ASP A 222 -39.79 12.30 7.42
CA ASP A 222 -40.46 12.51 6.14
C ASP A 222 -40.03 13.81 5.45
N ASP A 223 -39.98 14.91 6.20
CA ASP A 223 -39.57 16.22 5.69
C ASP A 223 -38.09 16.22 5.23
N ALA A 224 -37.23 15.49 5.94
CA ALA A 224 -35.82 15.35 5.59
C ALA A 224 -35.66 14.53 4.30
N VAL A 225 -36.38 13.42 4.19
CA VAL A 225 -36.39 12.57 2.98
C VAL A 225 -36.90 13.36 1.77
N GLU A 226 -37.95 14.17 1.92
CA GLU A 226 -38.49 15.00 0.83
C GLU A 226 -37.52 16.11 0.41
N ALA A 227 -36.88 16.78 1.37
CA ALA A 227 -35.89 17.80 1.03
C ALA A 227 -34.67 17.22 0.31
N LEU A 228 -34.18 16.05 0.72
CA LEU A 228 -33.10 15.34 0.02
C LEU A 228 -33.50 15.03 -1.42
N ARG A 229 -34.73 14.51 -1.62
CA ARG A 229 -35.25 14.20 -2.97
C ARG A 229 -35.36 15.46 -3.84
N ARG A 230 -35.82 16.58 -3.28
CA ARG A 230 -35.88 17.86 -4.00
C ARG A 230 -34.49 18.39 -4.34
N ALA A 231 -33.54 18.31 -3.42
CA ALA A 231 -32.16 18.74 -3.63
C ALA A 231 -31.45 17.92 -4.72
N GLU A 232 -31.72 16.61 -4.82
CA GLU A 232 -31.22 15.76 -5.92
C GLU A 232 -31.66 16.26 -7.31
N GLY A 233 -32.81 16.94 -7.41
CA GLY A 233 -33.34 17.52 -8.65
C GLY A 233 -33.11 19.02 -8.82
N ASP A 234 -32.44 19.68 -7.87
CA ASP A 234 -32.18 21.13 -7.95
C ASP A 234 -31.13 21.41 -9.03
N GLY A 235 -31.42 22.31 -9.97
CA GLY A 235 -30.51 22.61 -11.09
C GLY A 235 -29.14 23.17 -10.67
N ALA A 236 -28.97 23.67 -9.44
CA ALA A 236 -27.67 24.07 -8.90
C ALA A 236 -26.82 22.88 -8.42
N ILE A 237 -27.45 21.75 -8.08
CA ILE A 237 -26.79 20.55 -7.54
C ILE A 237 -26.74 19.43 -8.59
N ALA A 238 -27.77 19.28 -9.42
CA ALA A 238 -27.95 18.15 -10.35
C ALA A 238 -26.82 17.98 -11.38
N GLY A 239 -26.01 19.03 -11.60
CA GLY A 239 -24.82 18.97 -12.45
C GLY A 239 -23.58 18.38 -11.78
N ASP A 240 -23.62 18.09 -10.48
CA ASP A 240 -22.53 17.50 -9.71
C ASP A 240 -22.91 16.08 -9.23
N GLU A 241 -22.43 15.06 -9.94
CA GLU A 241 -22.80 13.66 -9.68
C GLU A 241 -22.38 13.20 -8.26
N GLY A 242 -21.23 13.69 -7.77
CA GLY A 242 -20.74 13.41 -6.42
C GLY A 242 -21.76 13.83 -5.35
N SER A 243 -22.10 15.12 -5.32
CA SER A 243 -23.11 15.67 -4.40
C SER A 243 -24.44 14.94 -4.49
N VAL A 244 -24.96 14.71 -5.70
CA VAL A 244 -26.24 14.00 -5.89
C VAL A 244 -26.18 12.57 -5.33
N SER A 245 -25.07 11.86 -5.53
CA SER A 245 -24.90 10.50 -5.04
C SER A 245 -24.87 10.44 -3.50
N GLU A 246 -24.24 11.42 -2.84
CA GLU A 246 -24.17 11.51 -1.38
C GLU A 246 -25.54 11.83 -0.76
N LEU A 247 -26.27 12.80 -1.33
CA LEU A 247 -27.64 13.12 -0.92
C LEU A 247 -28.55 11.90 -1.04
N ARG A 248 -28.44 11.16 -2.15
CA ARG A 248 -29.20 9.94 -2.40
C ARG A 248 -28.84 8.83 -1.41
N ALA A 249 -27.55 8.65 -1.11
CA ALA A 249 -27.08 7.66 -0.16
C ALA A 249 -27.68 7.92 1.23
N LEU A 250 -27.68 9.18 1.67
CA LEU A 250 -28.29 9.58 2.93
C LEU A 250 -29.80 9.35 2.92
N ARG A 251 -30.49 9.74 1.84
CA ARG A 251 -31.94 9.54 1.72
C ARG A 251 -32.32 8.06 1.87
N TYR A 252 -31.55 7.15 1.27
CA TYR A 252 -31.78 5.71 1.42
C TYR A 252 -31.54 5.23 2.85
N SER A 253 -30.54 5.76 3.55
CA SER A 253 -30.35 5.45 4.98
C SER A 253 -31.53 5.95 5.82
N LEU A 254 -32.05 7.16 5.56
CA LEU A 254 -33.21 7.70 6.27
C LEU A 254 -34.50 6.90 6.01
N LEU A 255 -34.72 6.45 4.77
CA LEU A 255 -35.86 5.58 4.42
C LEU A 255 -35.80 4.26 5.19
N GLU A 256 -34.65 3.60 5.23
CA GLU A 256 -34.47 2.35 5.98
C GLU A 256 -34.69 2.57 7.50
N LEU A 257 -34.26 3.71 8.03
CA LEU A 257 -34.54 4.09 9.42
C LEU A 257 -36.04 4.27 9.69
N GLN A 258 -36.79 4.87 8.75
CA GLN A 258 -38.24 5.01 8.86
C GLN A 258 -38.94 3.65 8.91
N GLU A 259 -38.54 2.70 8.06
CA GLU A 259 -39.10 1.34 8.04
C GLU A 259 -38.84 0.59 9.35
N ARG A 260 -37.69 0.86 10.00
CA ARG A 260 -37.28 0.23 11.26
C ARG A 260 -37.61 1.03 12.51
N ALA A 261 -38.27 2.17 12.38
CA ALA A 261 -38.50 3.11 13.49
C ALA A 261 -39.26 2.52 14.68
N ARG A 262 -40.10 1.50 14.44
CA ARG A 262 -40.91 0.82 15.47
C ARG A 262 -40.43 -0.59 15.82
N GLN A 263 -39.28 -1.01 15.30
CA GLN A 263 -38.70 -2.32 15.60
C GLN A 263 -37.98 -2.30 16.96
N ARG A 264 -37.36 -3.44 17.32
CA ARG A 264 -36.60 -3.60 18.56
C ARG A 264 -35.14 -3.19 18.34
N TRP A 265 -34.71 -2.12 19.00
CA TRP A 265 -33.39 -1.53 18.89
C TRP A 265 -32.48 -1.98 20.04
N LEU A 266 -31.24 -2.31 19.72
CA LEU A 266 -30.25 -2.78 20.67
C LEU A 266 -29.78 -1.68 21.63
N ARG A 267 -29.68 -2.05 22.91
CA ARG A 267 -29.00 -1.32 23.98
C ARG A 267 -28.01 -2.26 24.66
N VAL A 268 -26.76 -1.84 24.73
CA VAL A 268 -25.74 -2.53 25.54
C VAL A 268 -25.91 -2.05 26.97
N GLY A 269 -26.51 -2.89 27.81
CA GLY A 269 -26.76 -2.56 29.21
C GLY A 269 -25.47 -2.51 30.01
N HIS A 270 -24.61 -3.50 29.83
CA HIS A 270 -23.29 -3.58 30.43
C HIS A 270 -22.29 -4.28 29.50
N GLY A 271 -21.06 -3.79 29.47
CA GLY A 271 -19.97 -4.35 28.69
C GLY A 271 -18.71 -3.49 28.77
N LYS A 272 -17.72 -3.83 27.95
CA LYS A 272 -16.53 -3.01 27.73
C LYS A 272 -16.16 -2.97 26.25
N LEU A 273 -15.53 -1.89 25.85
CA LEU A 273 -14.97 -1.68 24.52
C LEU A 273 -13.49 -1.37 24.64
N VAL A 274 -12.67 -2.15 23.97
CA VAL A 274 -11.21 -2.09 24.07
C VAL A 274 -10.62 -1.82 22.70
N TYR A 275 -9.90 -0.72 22.57
CA TYR A 275 -9.09 -0.40 21.40
C TYR A 275 -7.68 -0.92 21.59
N LEU A 276 -7.22 -1.78 20.69
CA LEU A 276 -5.88 -2.35 20.70
C LEU A 276 -5.10 -1.82 19.50
N TYR A 277 -3.95 -1.21 19.79
CA TYR A 277 -2.98 -0.77 18.78
C TYR A 277 -1.71 -1.58 18.94
N PRO A 278 -1.58 -2.71 18.22
CA PRO A 278 -0.43 -3.57 18.33
C PRO A 278 0.78 -2.96 17.64
N PHE A 279 1.96 -3.19 18.22
CA PHE A 279 3.22 -2.69 17.71
C PHE A 279 4.34 -3.70 17.97
N ALA A 280 5.45 -3.55 17.24
CA ALA A 280 6.65 -4.34 17.45
C ALA A 280 7.84 -3.44 17.80
N VAL A 281 8.77 -3.96 18.59
CA VAL A 281 10.02 -3.29 18.95
C VAL A 281 11.18 -4.00 18.26
N ARG A 282 12.02 -3.25 17.55
CA ARG A 282 13.15 -3.80 16.80
C ARG A 282 14.48 -3.53 17.49
N GLY A 283 15.37 -4.52 17.41
CA GLY A 283 16.73 -4.43 17.94
C GLY A 283 16.83 -4.48 19.46
N VAL A 284 15.78 -4.96 20.13
CA VAL A 284 15.72 -5.20 21.58
C VAL A 284 15.03 -6.54 21.77
N GLU A 285 15.61 -7.42 22.59
CA GLU A 285 14.94 -8.66 22.95
C GLU A 285 13.74 -8.34 23.85
N PRO A 286 12.56 -8.95 23.65
CA PRO A 286 11.38 -8.65 24.45
C PRO A 286 11.59 -8.80 25.96
N ALA A 287 12.45 -9.75 26.37
CA ALA A 287 12.82 -9.97 27.77
C ALA A 287 13.51 -8.74 28.39
N ASP A 288 14.45 -8.10 27.67
CA ASP A 288 15.14 -6.90 28.15
C ASP A 288 14.17 -5.73 28.38
N LEU A 289 13.15 -5.63 27.53
CA LEU A 289 12.14 -4.58 27.62
C LEU A 289 11.22 -4.80 28.82
N VAL A 290 10.81 -6.04 29.07
CA VAL A 290 10.00 -6.44 30.24
C VAL A 290 10.80 -6.24 31.53
N GLU A 291 12.07 -6.64 31.54
CA GLU A 291 12.97 -6.45 32.69
C GLU A 291 13.16 -4.97 33.03
N ALA A 292 13.34 -4.11 32.01
CA ALA A 292 13.47 -2.66 32.22
C ALA A 292 12.26 -2.05 32.95
N VAL A 293 11.05 -2.57 32.69
CA VAL A 293 9.84 -2.15 33.44
C VAL A 293 9.87 -2.68 34.87
N GLY A 294 10.30 -3.94 35.07
CA GLY A 294 10.37 -4.61 36.36
C GLY A 294 11.42 -4.03 37.33
N GLN A 295 12.51 -3.45 36.83
CA GLN A 295 13.58 -2.84 37.63
C GLN A 295 13.28 -1.40 38.14
N GLU A 296 12.00 -1.01 38.23
CA GLU A 296 11.56 0.33 38.68
C GLU A 296 12.06 1.51 37.81
N GLU A 297 12.49 1.28 36.56
CA GLU A 297 12.81 2.39 35.63
C GLU A 297 11.55 3.03 35.05
N ALA A 298 10.45 2.28 34.93
CA ALA A 298 9.21 2.71 34.29
C ALA A 298 8.55 3.97 34.90
N PRO A 299 8.53 4.20 36.23
CA PRO A 299 8.04 5.45 36.80
C PRO A 299 8.81 6.71 36.36
N ARG A 300 10.03 6.53 35.82
CA ARG A 300 10.85 7.62 35.25
C ARG A 300 10.63 7.81 33.76
N TRP A 301 9.88 6.92 33.10
CA TRP A 301 9.55 7.06 31.70
C TRP A 301 8.60 8.24 31.51
N GLU A 302 8.75 8.92 30.38
CA GLU A 302 7.82 9.91 29.90
C GLU A 302 7.24 9.39 28.60
N LEU A 303 5.98 8.95 28.66
CA LEU A 303 5.27 8.39 27.52
C LEU A 303 4.24 9.40 27.04
N ALA A 304 4.35 9.83 25.79
CA ALA A 304 3.49 10.84 25.21
C ALA A 304 3.45 12.14 26.07
N GLY A 305 4.60 12.54 26.62
CA GLY A 305 4.73 13.73 27.48
C GLY A 305 4.14 13.58 28.89
N THR A 306 3.80 12.35 29.31
CA THR A 306 3.14 12.07 30.60
C THR A 306 3.81 10.89 31.32
N ARG A 307 3.83 10.91 32.66
CA ARG A 307 4.39 9.81 33.45
C ARG A 307 3.37 8.70 33.71
N PRO A 308 3.79 7.42 33.77
CA PRO A 308 2.93 6.34 34.22
C PRO A 308 2.40 6.53 35.64
N VAL A 309 1.17 6.09 35.89
CA VAL A 309 0.56 6.02 37.22
C VAL A 309 1.12 4.84 38.00
N ARG A 310 1.21 3.68 37.32
CA ARG A 310 1.74 2.42 37.88
C ARG A 310 2.46 1.63 36.79
N ALA A 311 3.40 0.80 37.21
CA ALA A 311 4.07 -0.16 36.35
C ALA A 311 4.23 -1.49 37.09
N HIS A 312 4.01 -2.59 36.39
CA HIS A 312 4.10 -3.94 36.90
C HIS A 312 5.03 -4.75 35.99
N GLY A 313 6.03 -5.42 36.56
CA GLY A 313 6.97 -6.28 35.82
C GLY A 313 6.41 -7.64 35.41
N SER A 314 5.10 -7.84 35.58
CA SER A 314 4.33 -9.04 35.19
C SER A 314 2.99 -8.61 34.59
N LEU A 315 2.43 -9.40 33.68
CA LEU A 315 1.04 -9.21 33.26
C LEU A 315 0.09 -9.84 34.29
N GLU A 316 -1.05 -9.20 34.54
CA GLU A 316 -2.14 -9.79 35.33
C GLU A 316 -2.92 -10.76 34.43
N LEU A 317 -2.49 -12.03 34.39
CA LEU A 317 -3.05 -13.08 33.55
C LEU A 317 -3.73 -14.18 34.38
N ASP A 318 -4.80 -14.75 33.80
CA ASP A 318 -5.52 -15.91 34.32
C ASP A 318 -4.64 -17.19 34.29
N ASP A 319 -4.95 -18.17 35.14
CA ASP A 319 -4.17 -19.40 35.24
C ASP A 319 -4.27 -20.30 34.00
N VAL A 320 -5.24 -20.04 33.10
CA VAL A 320 -5.29 -20.62 31.76
C VAL A 320 -3.99 -20.40 30.97
N TRP A 321 -3.23 -19.35 31.26
CA TRP A 321 -1.96 -19.02 30.60
C TRP A 321 -0.75 -19.73 31.20
N LYS A 322 -0.93 -20.58 32.22
CA LYS A 322 0.14 -21.45 32.72
C LYS A 322 0.48 -22.48 31.64
N SER A 323 1.52 -22.18 30.86
CA SER A 323 1.99 -23.07 29.82
C SER A 323 2.67 -24.30 30.41
N HIS A 324 2.46 -25.46 29.77
CA HIS A 324 3.21 -26.70 30.00
C HIS A 324 4.27 -26.94 28.91
N ASP A 325 4.68 -25.89 28.19
CA ASP A 325 5.74 -25.98 27.20
C ASP A 325 7.06 -26.40 27.85
N SER A 326 7.71 -27.42 27.27
CA SER A 326 8.97 -27.96 27.78
C SER A 326 10.15 -26.98 27.72
N LEU A 327 10.03 -25.90 26.95
CA LEU A 327 11.00 -24.81 26.89
C LEU A 327 10.61 -23.61 27.76
N GLU A 328 9.60 -23.77 28.63
CA GLU A 328 9.09 -22.75 29.56
C GLU A 328 8.61 -21.45 28.88
N ARG A 329 8.35 -21.50 27.56
CA ARG A 329 7.83 -20.34 26.83
C ARG A 329 6.37 -20.13 27.19
N ARG A 330 6.04 -18.92 27.64
CA ARG A 330 4.68 -18.56 28.06
C ARG A 330 4.31 -17.16 27.57
N TYR A 331 3.00 -16.90 27.52
CA TYR A 331 2.51 -15.52 27.40
C TYR A 331 2.55 -14.89 28.79
N ASP A 332 3.40 -13.87 28.93
CA ASP A 332 3.60 -13.04 30.12
C ASP A 332 4.34 -11.77 29.64
N GLY A 333 4.62 -10.82 30.53
CA GLY A 333 5.20 -9.56 30.13
C GLY A 333 5.19 -8.50 31.22
N ALA A 334 5.13 -7.23 30.84
CA ALA A 334 5.01 -6.10 31.75
C ALA A 334 3.82 -5.21 31.36
N LEU A 335 3.24 -4.55 32.36
CA LEU A 335 2.10 -3.65 32.24
C LEU A 335 2.50 -2.26 32.73
N VAL A 336 2.31 -1.25 31.88
CA VAL A 336 2.43 0.17 32.26
C VAL A 336 1.04 0.80 32.20
N VAL A 337 0.58 1.34 33.32
CA VAL A 337 -0.72 2.01 33.46
C VAL A 337 -0.51 3.50 33.39
N MET A 338 -1.15 4.15 32.43
CA MET A 338 -1.12 5.61 32.25
C MET A 338 -2.35 6.24 32.93
N PRO A 339 -2.37 7.58 33.13
CA PRO A 339 -3.61 8.26 33.49
C PRO A 339 -4.70 7.99 32.44
N ASP A 340 -5.96 8.05 32.86
CA ASP A 340 -7.08 7.88 31.91
C ASP A 340 -7.02 8.95 30.82
N ALA A 341 -7.41 8.63 29.59
CA ALA A 341 -7.58 9.60 28.52
C ALA A 341 -9.04 10.06 28.47
N VAL A 342 -9.27 11.37 28.43
CA VAL A 342 -10.59 11.97 28.24
C VAL A 342 -10.74 12.31 26.77
N VAL A 343 -11.76 11.74 26.12
CA VAL A 343 -12.14 12.05 24.74
C VAL A 343 -13.19 13.14 24.77
N ARG A 344 -12.94 14.27 24.12
CA ARG A 344 -13.85 15.41 24.03
C ARG A 344 -14.24 15.69 22.58
N ALA A 345 -15.45 16.24 22.42
CA ALA A 345 -15.84 16.90 21.17
C ALA A 345 -15.14 18.26 21.04
N PRO A 346 -15.12 18.89 19.85
CA PRO A 346 -14.46 20.18 19.63
C PRO A 346 -15.04 21.34 20.45
N ASP A 347 -16.28 21.18 20.94
CA ASP A 347 -16.96 22.11 21.85
C ASP A 347 -16.54 21.95 23.32
N GLY A 348 -15.67 20.97 23.63
CA GLY A 348 -15.16 20.65 24.96
C GLY A 348 -15.99 19.64 25.76
N ARG A 349 -17.15 19.19 25.24
CA ARG A 349 -18.00 18.18 25.89
C ARG A 349 -17.26 16.84 25.98
N ALA A 350 -17.19 16.26 27.17
CA ALA A 350 -16.62 14.93 27.37
C ALA A 350 -17.54 13.86 26.78
N LEU A 351 -16.98 13.01 25.90
CA LEU A 351 -17.69 11.94 25.20
C LEU A 351 -17.46 10.59 25.88
N ALA A 352 -16.21 10.34 26.30
CA ALA A 352 -15.80 9.13 27.00
C ALA A 352 -14.54 9.38 27.85
N ARG A 353 -14.34 8.51 28.82
CA ARG A 353 -13.10 8.37 29.60
C ARG A 353 -12.56 6.97 29.34
N LEU A 354 -11.29 6.88 28.98
CA LEU A 354 -10.64 5.64 28.56
C LEU A 354 -9.52 5.29 29.53
N GLY A 355 -9.53 4.09 30.10
CA GLY A 355 -8.37 3.56 30.80
C GLY A 355 -7.25 3.29 29.81
N VAL A 356 -6.01 3.67 30.13
CA VAL A 356 -4.87 3.60 29.19
C VAL A 356 -3.78 2.69 29.72
N GLN A 357 -3.38 1.72 28.92
CA GLN A 357 -2.33 0.76 29.27
C GLN A 357 -1.37 0.55 28.09
N VAL A 358 -0.09 0.36 28.38
CA VAL A 358 0.90 -0.17 27.45
C VAL A 358 1.32 -1.55 27.95
N ARG A 359 1.15 -2.57 27.12
CA ARG A 359 1.49 -3.96 27.46
C ARG A 359 2.66 -4.44 26.62
N LEU A 360 3.68 -4.92 27.31
CA LEU A 360 4.91 -5.41 26.71
C LEU A 360 5.01 -6.91 26.94
N SER A 361 4.95 -7.72 25.89
CA SER A 361 4.94 -9.18 26.00
C SER A 361 6.34 -9.79 25.82
N LEU A 362 6.65 -10.87 26.54
CA LEU A 362 7.85 -11.70 26.32
C LEU A 362 7.86 -12.38 24.93
N LEU A 363 6.68 -12.54 24.31
CA LEU A 363 6.55 -13.12 22.97
C LEU A 363 6.68 -12.06 21.86
N GLY A 364 6.80 -10.78 22.21
CA GLY A 364 7.02 -9.66 21.27
C GLY A 364 5.74 -9.04 20.67
N ASN A 365 4.57 -9.57 21.00
CA ASN A 365 3.27 -9.00 20.62
C ASN A 365 2.87 -7.87 21.60
N HIS A 366 3.53 -6.72 21.48
CA HIS A 366 3.26 -5.54 22.30
C HIS A 366 2.03 -4.78 21.79
N TYR A 367 1.33 -4.05 22.66
CA TYR A 367 0.20 -3.23 22.25
C TYR A 367 -0.13 -2.11 23.24
N VAL A 368 -0.68 -1.03 22.70
CA VAL A 368 -1.38 0.00 23.49
C VAL A 368 -2.85 -0.38 23.59
N ARG A 369 -3.41 -0.27 24.78
CA ARG A 369 -4.77 -0.66 25.12
C ARG A 369 -5.53 0.53 25.70
N PHE A 370 -6.64 0.88 25.07
CA PHE A 370 -7.61 1.85 25.59
C PHE A 370 -8.91 1.14 25.93
N GLU A 371 -9.44 1.33 27.12
CA GLU A 371 -10.66 0.65 27.59
C GLU A 371 -11.75 1.65 27.95
N ALA A 372 -12.96 1.43 27.44
CA ALA A 372 -14.16 2.17 27.80
C ALA A 372 -15.20 1.22 28.41
N ASP A 373 -15.76 1.60 29.55
CA ASP A 373 -16.93 0.92 30.11
C ASP A 373 -18.19 1.27 29.29
N LEU A 374 -18.95 0.24 28.93
CA LEU A 374 -20.22 0.39 28.25
C LEU A 374 -21.34 0.20 29.26
N THR A 375 -21.96 1.31 29.68
CA THR A 375 -23.18 1.28 30.50
C THR A 375 -24.30 1.99 29.77
N ASP A 376 -25.37 1.25 29.50
CA ASP A 376 -26.56 1.75 28.82
C ASP A 376 -26.30 2.48 27.48
N VAL A 377 -25.49 1.86 26.62
CA VAL A 377 -25.02 2.45 25.36
C VAL A 377 -25.96 2.10 24.20
N SER A 378 -26.36 3.11 23.42
CA SER A 378 -27.16 2.92 22.20
C SER A 378 -26.31 2.38 21.05
N ALA A 379 -26.95 1.69 20.10
CA ALA A 379 -26.31 1.30 18.84
C ALA A 379 -25.65 2.51 18.13
N VAL A 380 -26.29 3.68 18.15
CA VAL A 380 -25.78 4.91 17.53
C VAL A 380 -24.48 5.39 18.20
N LYS A 381 -24.45 5.45 19.54
CA LYS A 381 -23.24 5.84 20.27
C LYS A 381 -22.14 4.82 20.08
N LEU A 382 -22.49 3.54 20.05
CA LEU A 382 -21.55 2.45 19.84
C LEU A 382 -20.92 2.50 18.44
N PHE A 383 -21.71 2.80 17.40
CA PHE A 383 -21.19 3.05 16.05
C PHE A 383 -20.17 4.18 16.05
N ALA A 384 -20.47 5.32 16.68
CA ALA A 384 -19.51 6.43 16.81
C ALA A 384 -18.21 5.99 17.49
N MET A 385 -18.31 5.25 18.60
CA MET A 385 -17.15 4.73 19.33
C MET A 385 -16.29 3.78 18.48
N LEU A 386 -16.88 2.98 17.58
CA LEU A 386 -16.11 2.11 16.69
C LEU A 386 -15.22 2.91 15.71
N PHE A 387 -15.70 4.04 15.20
CA PHE A 387 -14.91 4.88 14.28
C PHE A 387 -13.69 5.51 14.95
N TRP A 388 -13.77 5.82 16.26
CA TRP A 388 -12.67 6.45 16.98
C TRP A 388 -11.38 5.61 16.95
N ALA A 389 -11.48 4.32 16.66
CA ALA A 389 -10.34 3.42 16.51
C ALA A 389 -9.47 3.78 15.29
N GLY A 390 -10.10 4.21 14.19
CA GLY A 390 -9.43 4.46 12.92
C GLY A 390 -8.65 5.77 12.89
N PRO A 391 -7.62 5.88 12.03
CA PRO A 391 -6.98 7.16 11.75
C PRO A 391 -7.91 8.17 11.07
N GLU A 392 -9.07 7.77 10.58
CA GLU A 392 -10.02 8.66 9.90
C GLU A 392 -10.87 9.51 10.86
N ALA A 393 -10.93 9.18 12.16
CA ALA A 393 -11.69 9.95 13.15
C ALA A 393 -11.00 11.26 13.50
N GLY A 394 -11.40 12.38 12.88
CA GLY A 394 -10.66 13.64 12.95
C GLY A 394 -11.15 14.71 13.94
N ALA A 395 -12.39 14.67 14.43
CA ALA A 395 -12.99 15.79 15.19
C ALA A 395 -12.93 15.61 16.71
N LEU A 396 -11.91 14.96 17.25
CA LEU A 396 -11.79 14.70 18.68
C LEU A 396 -10.70 15.57 19.31
N ASP A 397 -10.83 15.80 20.62
CA ASP A 397 -9.77 16.37 21.46
C ASP A 397 -9.48 15.38 22.59
N ILE A 398 -8.33 14.73 22.53
CA ILE A 398 -7.93 13.68 23.47
C ILE A 398 -6.77 14.20 24.31
N ALA A 399 -6.90 14.06 25.63
CA ALA A 399 -5.87 14.42 26.59
C ALA A 399 -5.96 13.52 27.83
N PHE A 400 -4.85 13.39 28.57
CA PHE A 400 -4.85 12.67 29.85
C PHE A 400 -5.65 13.41 30.93
N ASP A 401 -6.33 12.71 31.82
CA ASP A 401 -7.10 13.29 32.92
C ASP A 401 -6.18 14.07 33.86
N GLY A 402 -6.69 15.19 34.41
CA GLY A 402 -5.88 16.12 35.21
C GLY A 402 -5.02 17.10 34.38
N THR A 403 -5.06 17.05 33.05
CA THR A 403 -4.39 18.03 32.17
C THR A 403 -5.25 19.27 31.84
N ASP A 404 -6.46 19.39 32.41
CA ASP A 404 -7.45 20.42 32.08
C ASP A 404 -6.94 21.87 32.25
N PRO A 405 -7.22 22.78 31.30
CA PRO A 405 -6.74 24.17 31.32
C PRO A 405 -7.45 25.08 32.35
N LYS A 406 -8.57 24.64 32.95
CA LYS A 406 -9.37 25.46 33.86
C LYS A 406 -9.06 25.28 35.35
N ALA A 407 -8.17 24.36 35.71
CA ALA A 407 -7.81 24.13 37.11
C ALA A 407 -6.74 25.11 37.65
N ASP A 408 -5.98 25.79 36.78
CA ASP A 408 -4.94 26.74 37.19
C ASP A 408 -5.46 28.18 37.37
N GLY A 409 -6.74 28.31 37.78
CA GLY A 409 -7.38 29.58 38.16
C GLY A 409 -7.19 29.98 39.62
N GLY A 410 -6.20 29.43 40.33
CA GLY A 410 -6.05 29.66 41.77
C GLY A 410 -4.63 29.48 42.31
N GLY A 411 -3.85 30.57 42.25
CA GLY A 411 -2.89 30.90 43.31
C GLY A 411 -1.52 30.21 43.32
N GLY A 412 -0.51 30.92 42.79
CA GLY A 412 0.79 31.12 43.46
C GLY A 412 1.76 29.94 43.51
N GLY A 413 2.74 29.94 42.62
CA GLY A 413 3.98 29.18 42.77
C GLY A 413 4.80 29.14 41.49
N GLY A 414 5.77 30.05 41.37
CA GLY A 414 6.68 30.10 40.23
C GLY A 414 7.50 28.81 40.11
N GLY A 415 7.31 28.10 39.00
CA GLY A 415 8.17 27.04 38.52
C GLY A 415 8.23 27.13 37.00
N ASP A 416 9.40 27.49 36.47
CA ASP A 416 9.74 27.50 35.04
C ASP A 416 9.72 26.08 34.45
N GLY A 417 8.52 25.54 34.24
CA GLY A 417 8.27 24.27 33.55
C GLY A 417 7.29 24.48 32.41
N GLY A 418 7.70 25.20 31.37
CA GLY A 418 6.92 25.49 30.15
C GLY A 418 6.68 24.27 29.26
N GLY A 419 6.03 23.22 29.77
CA GLY A 419 5.53 22.10 28.98
C GLY A 419 4.11 22.40 28.51
N SER A 420 3.93 22.82 27.26
CA SER A 420 2.61 22.81 26.61
C SER A 420 2.04 21.39 26.67
N ARG A 421 1.01 21.17 27.49
CA ARG A 421 0.38 19.85 27.67
C ARG A 421 -0.13 19.33 26.32
N ALA A 422 0.33 18.15 25.93
CA ALA A 422 0.04 17.57 24.63
C ALA A 422 -1.44 17.16 24.50
N ARG A 423 -2.01 17.41 23.32
CA ARG A 423 -3.35 17.01 22.92
C ARG A 423 -3.28 16.28 21.59
N TRP A 424 -4.16 15.31 21.40
CA TRP A 424 -4.20 14.51 20.18
C TRP A 424 -5.57 14.63 19.51
N PRO A 425 -5.63 14.86 18.20
CA PRO A 425 -6.89 14.95 17.48
C PRO A 425 -7.57 13.57 17.29
N ARG A 426 -6.80 12.49 17.44
CA ARG A 426 -7.24 11.11 17.16
C ARG A 426 -6.68 10.13 18.19
N LEU A 427 -7.43 9.06 18.46
CA LEU A 427 -6.99 8.03 19.42
C LEU A 427 -5.75 7.29 18.91
N SER A 428 -5.70 7.04 17.61
CA SER A 428 -4.55 6.44 16.94
C SER A 428 -3.28 7.28 17.09
N ASP A 429 -3.36 8.62 17.06
CA ASP A 429 -2.19 9.49 17.25
C ASP A 429 -1.60 9.37 18.66
N LEU A 430 -2.46 9.34 19.68
CA LEU A 430 -2.03 9.08 21.06
C LEU A 430 -1.42 7.67 21.18
N ALA A 431 -2.03 6.67 20.55
CA ALA A 431 -1.51 5.31 20.54
C ALA A 431 -0.10 5.22 19.91
N MET A 432 0.12 5.92 18.79
CA MET A 432 1.42 5.95 18.12
C MET A 432 2.47 6.65 18.98
N ALA A 433 2.12 7.74 19.65
CA ALA A 433 3.02 8.44 20.58
C ALA A 433 3.42 7.53 21.75
N LEU A 434 2.44 6.88 22.39
CA LEU A 434 2.68 5.93 23.48
C LEU A 434 3.56 4.75 23.04
N ALA A 435 3.29 4.16 21.87
CA ALA A 435 4.07 3.05 21.34
C ALA A 435 5.53 3.48 21.07
N GLN A 436 5.75 4.66 20.46
CA GLN A 436 7.09 5.17 20.15
C GLN A 436 7.91 5.45 21.41
N ASP A 437 7.28 6.01 22.44
CA ASP A 437 7.96 6.36 23.68
C ASP A 437 8.16 5.16 24.62
N SER A 438 7.45 4.05 24.38
CA SER A 438 7.53 2.82 25.19
C SER A 438 8.89 2.10 25.16
N VAL A 439 9.86 2.64 24.41
CA VAL A 439 11.21 2.10 24.29
C VAL A 439 12.22 3.17 24.78
N PRO A 440 12.93 2.93 25.89
CA PRO A 440 13.92 3.89 26.40
C PRO A 440 14.99 4.21 25.36
N THR A 441 15.25 5.49 25.15
CA THR A 441 16.32 5.99 24.26
C THR A 441 17.68 5.74 24.91
N ARG A 442 18.36 4.64 24.53
CA ARG A 442 19.77 4.42 24.90
C ARG A 442 20.71 5.07 23.88
N PRO A 443 21.80 5.74 24.30
CA PRO A 443 22.78 6.31 23.38
C PRO A 443 23.39 5.22 22.47
N GLY A 444 23.36 5.42 21.16
CA GLY A 444 24.09 4.58 20.18
C GLY A 444 23.33 3.41 19.54
N ALA A 445 22.08 3.13 19.92
CA ALA A 445 21.25 2.09 19.28
C ALA A 445 20.10 2.71 18.48
N ALA A 446 20.06 2.48 17.17
CA ALA A 446 18.91 2.82 16.32
C ALA A 446 17.79 1.80 16.56
N ARG A 447 17.05 1.95 17.66
CA ARG A 447 15.84 1.17 17.94
C ARG A 447 14.69 1.77 17.13
N ALA A 448 13.87 0.90 16.53
CA ALA A 448 12.71 1.33 15.77
C ALA A 448 11.47 0.61 16.28
N VAL A 449 10.53 1.37 16.83
CA VAL A 449 9.17 0.91 17.05
C VAL A 449 8.48 0.84 15.68
N VAL A 450 7.85 -0.29 15.39
CA VAL A 450 7.00 -0.47 14.21
C VAL A 450 5.56 -0.44 14.68
N CYS A 451 4.87 0.66 14.37
CA CYS A 451 3.46 0.85 14.63
C CYS A 451 2.83 1.56 13.43
N ARG A 452 1.54 1.33 13.19
CA ARG A 452 0.78 1.98 12.11
C ARG A 452 -0.58 2.43 12.64
N PRO A 453 -1.04 3.66 12.31
CA PRO A 453 -2.34 4.15 12.78
C PRO A 453 -3.51 3.26 12.34
N GLY A 454 -3.44 2.72 11.11
CA GLY A 454 -4.45 1.83 10.54
C GLY A 454 -4.36 0.37 10.99
N LEU A 455 -3.38 0.02 11.84
CA LEU A 455 -3.28 -1.31 12.43
C LEU A 455 -3.89 -1.27 13.83
N TYR A 456 -5.17 -1.61 13.93
CA TYR A 456 -5.90 -1.65 15.18
C TYR A 456 -6.91 -2.79 15.22
N GLN A 457 -7.31 -3.18 16.42
CA GLN A 457 -8.39 -4.13 16.68
C GLN A 457 -9.33 -3.53 17.73
N VAL A 458 -10.64 -3.62 17.50
CA VAL A 458 -11.66 -3.24 18.49
C VAL A 458 -12.25 -4.50 19.09
N VAL A 459 -11.97 -4.75 20.36
CA VAL A 459 -12.50 -5.89 21.11
C VAL A 459 -13.67 -5.41 21.96
N MET A 460 -14.84 -6.02 21.80
CA MET A 460 -16.04 -5.68 22.53
C MET A 460 -16.53 -6.88 23.32
N GLU A 461 -16.81 -6.66 24.59
CA GLU A 461 -17.46 -7.64 25.45
C GLU A 461 -18.82 -7.09 25.87
N VAL A 462 -19.87 -7.82 25.55
CA VAL A 462 -21.25 -7.51 25.97
C VAL A 462 -21.67 -8.54 27.01
N THR A 463 -21.89 -8.09 28.24
CA THR A 463 -22.26 -8.95 29.36
C THR A 463 -23.74 -8.85 29.70
N ALA A 464 -24.38 -7.72 29.37
CA ALA A 464 -25.82 -7.54 29.45
C ALA A 464 -26.31 -6.67 28.30
N ALA A 465 -27.41 -7.07 27.67
CA ALA A 465 -28.04 -6.32 26.59
C ALA A 465 -29.55 -6.41 26.68
N TYR A 466 -30.22 -5.41 26.14
CA TYR A 466 -31.68 -5.37 26.07
C TYR A 466 -32.10 -4.64 24.80
N THR A 467 -33.37 -4.79 24.43
CA THR A 467 -33.97 -4.05 23.34
C THR A 467 -34.98 -3.01 23.83
N VAL A 468 -35.17 -1.96 23.04
CA VAL A 468 -36.23 -0.95 23.21
C VAL A 468 -37.01 -0.79 21.92
N VAL A 469 -38.27 -0.36 21.98
CA VAL A 469 -39.08 -0.13 20.78
C VAL A 469 -38.74 1.24 20.19
N GLY A 470 -38.11 1.24 19.01
CA GLY A 470 -37.56 2.43 18.36
C GLY A 470 -36.26 2.95 19.00
N PRO A 471 -35.62 3.95 18.37
CA PRO A 471 -34.30 4.42 18.78
C PRO A 471 -34.29 5.08 20.18
N ALA A 472 -35.40 5.72 20.58
CA ALA A 472 -35.55 6.44 21.84
C ALA A 472 -36.54 5.78 22.82
N GLY A 473 -36.89 4.51 22.60
CA GLY A 473 -37.83 3.80 23.47
C GLY A 473 -37.30 3.60 24.89
N GLU A 474 -38.20 3.65 25.87
CA GLU A 474 -37.84 3.44 27.29
C GLU A 474 -38.14 2.01 27.77
N LYS A 475 -39.11 1.33 27.15
CA LYS A 475 -39.53 -0.02 27.56
C LYS A 475 -38.46 -1.05 27.19
N ARG A 476 -37.79 -1.57 28.21
CA ARG A 476 -36.71 -2.55 28.08
C ARG A 476 -37.26 -3.97 27.92
N SER A 477 -36.64 -4.76 27.05
CA SER A 477 -36.85 -6.21 26.92
C SER A 477 -35.49 -6.89 26.87
N GLU A 478 -35.16 -7.67 27.90
CA GLU A 478 -33.85 -8.31 28.05
C GLU A 478 -33.54 -9.26 26.89
N ILE A 479 -32.26 -9.31 26.51
CA ILE A 479 -31.72 -10.25 25.53
C ILE A 479 -31.00 -11.35 26.30
N LEU A 480 -31.37 -12.59 26.07
CA LEU A 480 -30.86 -13.76 26.80
C LEU A 480 -29.98 -14.67 25.95
N THR A 481 -30.04 -14.55 24.62
CA THR A 481 -29.29 -15.43 23.69
C THR A 481 -28.59 -14.64 22.60
N GLY A 482 -27.51 -15.21 22.04
CA GLY A 482 -26.83 -14.63 20.88
C GLY A 482 -27.74 -14.46 19.66
N GLY A 483 -28.70 -15.38 19.45
CA GLY A 483 -29.70 -15.26 18.37
C GLY A 483 -30.61 -14.04 18.54
N GLN A 484 -31.16 -13.81 19.73
CA GLN A 484 -31.94 -12.61 20.04
C GLN A 484 -31.12 -11.32 19.90
N PHE A 485 -29.83 -11.39 20.23
CA PHE A 485 -28.91 -10.28 20.04
C PHE A 485 -28.75 -9.96 18.56
N ALA A 486 -28.52 -10.96 17.71
CA ALA A 486 -28.31 -10.79 16.28
C ALA A 486 -29.53 -10.20 15.54
N GLU A 487 -30.75 -10.47 16.01
CA GLU A 487 -32.00 -9.96 15.44
C GLU A 487 -32.27 -8.47 15.74
N ALA A 488 -31.62 -7.91 16.78
CA ALA A 488 -31.89 -6.53 17.21
C ALA A 488 -31.38 -5.49 16.19
N VAL A 489 -32.16 -4.43 15.96
CA VAL A 489 -31.73 -3.30 15.13
C VAL A 489 -30.49 -2.66 15.77
N GLY A 490 -29.41 -2.57 14.99
CA GLY A 490 -28.12 -2.08 15.43
C GLY A 490 -27.11 -3.16 15.82
N ALA A 491 -27.52 -4.43 15.95
CA ALA A 491 -26.57 -5.53 16.18
C ALA A 491 -25.53 -5.65 15.07
N ARG A 492 -25.93 -5.31 13.82
CA ARG A 492 -25.07 -5.26 12.64
C ARG A 492 -23.84 -4.36 12.77
N ILE A 493 -23.91 -3.33 13.59
CA ILE A 493 -22.76 -2.47 13.88
C ILE A 493 -21.63 -3.28 14.51
N LEU A 494 -21.98 -4.27 15.34
CA LEU A 494 -21.05 -5.06 16.14
C LEU A 494 -20.57 -6.33 15.44
N THR A 495 -21.33 -6.77 14.43
CA THR A 495 -20.99 -7.94 13.63
C THR A 495 -20.28 -7.56 12.33
N SER A 496 -20.10 -6.26 12.07
CA SER A 496 -19.37 -5.73 10.92
C SER A 496 -17.97 -5.26 11.32
N PRO A 497 -17.01 -5.23 10.37
CA PRO A 497 -15.72 -4.57 10.60
C PRO A 497 -15.90 -3.11 11.06
N ALA A 498 -15.01 -2.65 11.94
CA ALA A 498 -14.94 -1.24 12.26
C ALA A 498 -14.62 -0.47 10.96
N PRO A 499 -15.35 0.59 10.61
CA PRO A 499 -15.29 1.09 9.24
C PRO A 499 -14.03 1.94 9.04
N SER A 500 -13.41 1.82 7.87
CA SER A 500 -12.30 2.67 7.43
C SER A 500 -12.75 3.82 6.52
N LEU A 501 -14.04 3.89 6.23
CA LEU A 501 -14.68 4.89 5.37
C LEU A 501 -16.14 5.01 5.80
N MET A 502 -16.69 6.22 5.76
CA MET A 502 -18.13 6.44 5.93
C MET A 502 -18.71 7.08 4.67
N GLY A 503 -19.52 6.34 3.92
CA GLY A 503 -20.15 6.83 2.68
C GLY A 503 -21.42 7.64 2.93
N SER A 504 -22.05 7.48 4.09
CA SER A 504 -23.19 8.29 4.51
C SER A 504 -23.47 8.20 6.00
N MET A 505 -24.17 9.19 6.56
CA MET A 505 -24.70 9.09 7.92
C MET A 505 -25.70 7.94 8.01
N ALA A 506 -25.64 7.23 9.14
CA ALA A 506 -26.49 6.08 9.43
C ALA A 506 -26.43 4.94 8.40
N GLU A 507 -25.39 4.87 7.55
CA GLU A 507 -25.27 3.83 6.52
C GLU A 507 -25.30 2.39 7.07
N TRP A 508 -24.90 2.22 8.35
CA TRP A 508 -24.88 0.95 9.07
C TRP A 508 -26.24 0.26 9.11
N ILE A 509 -27.34 1.01 9.01
CA ILE A 509 -28.69 0.44 8.98
C ILE A 509 -28.89 -0.45 7.74
N ARG A 510 -28.14 -0.16 6.67
CA ARG A 510 -28.19 -0.85 5.38
C ARG A 510 -27.09 -1.89 5.19
N TYR A 511 -26.23 -2.12 6.18
CA TYR A 511 -25.23 -3.19 6.08
C TYR A 511 -25.95 -4.52 5.80
N ALA A 512 -25.45 -5.30 4.83
CA ALA A 512 -26.11 -6.55 4.44
C ALA A 512 -26.16 -7.55 5.61
N GLU A 513 -27.04 -8.55 5.53
CA GLU A 513 -26.93 -9.71 6.42
C GLU A 513 -25.57 -10.33 6.17
N ALA A 514 -24.72 -10.34 7.19
CA ALA A 514 -23.44 -11.03 7.07
C ALA A 514 -23.76 -12.50 6.75
N THR A 515 -23.38 -12.96 5.57
CA THR A 515 -22.97 -14.36 5.45
C THR A 515 -21.77 -14.46 6.37
N PRO A 516 -21.82 -15.21 7.48
CA PRO A 516 -20.75 -15.19 8.46
C PRO A 516 -19.45 -15.59 7.75
N ALA A 517 -18.54 -14.63 7.58
CA ALA A 517 -17.21 -14.89 7.02
C ALA A 517 -16.29 -15.59 8.04
N SER A 518 -16.83 -16.01 9.18
CA SER A 518 -16.14 -16.75 10.22
C SER A 518 -17.12 -17.68 10.94
N PRO A 519 -16.68 -18.85 11.41
CA PRO A 519 -17.53 -19.79 12.12
C PRO A 519 -18.17 -19.09 13.32
N ASP A 520 -19.48 -19.23 13.45
CA ASP A 520 -20.19 -18.98 14.69
C ASP A 520 -19.58 -19.88 15.77
N ILE A 521 -18.66 -19.35 16.57
CA ILE A 521 -18.07 -20.08 17.69
C ILE A 521 -19.08 -19.98 18.83
N THR A 522 -20.23 -20.65 18.68
CA THR A 522 -21.11 -20.90 19.82
C THR A 522 -20.37 -21.81 20.78
N GLY A 523 -20.16 -21.32 21.99
CA GLY A 523 -19.70 -22.19 23.06
C GLY A 523 -20.86 -22.98 23.66
N THR A 524 -20.51 -23.94 24.52
CA THR A 524 -21.46 -24.89 25.14
C THR A 524 -22.48 -24.22 26.06
N THR A 525 -22.32 -22.93 26.38
CA THR A 525 -23.17 -22.17 27.32
C THR A 525 -23.96 -21.02 26.68
N GLY A 526 -24.00 -20.95 25.34
CA GLY A 526 -24.77 -19.93 24.62
C GLY A 526 -24.05 -18.59 24.43
N GLU A 527 -22.74 -18.53 24.76
CA GLU A 527 -21.88 -17.41 24.40
C GLU A 527 -21.66 -17.35 22.89
N TRP A 528 -21.56 -16.13 22.37
CA TRP A 528 -21.39 -15.87 20.95
C TRP A 528 -20.13 -15.05 20.69
N ILE A 529 -19.21 -15.61 19.92
CA ILE A 529 -17.95 -14.94 19.55
C ILE A 529 -17.94 -14.73 18.04
N LEU A 530 -17.66 -13.50 17.63
CA LEU A 530 -17.52 -13.12 16.24
C LEU A 530 -16.22 -12.34 16.05
N ARG A 531 -15.50 -12.64 14.98
CA ARG A 531 -14.29 -11.91 14.60
C ARG A 531 -14.33 -11.52 13.13
N THR A 532 -13.95 -10.27 12.86
CA THR A 532 -13.75 -9.70 11.53
C THR A 532 -12.27 -9.39 11.32
N CYS A 533 -11.93 -8.57 10.31
CA CYS A 533 -10.54 -8.16 10.09
C CYS A 533 -10.00 -7.20 11.15
N ASN A 534 -10.85 -6.42 11.83
CA ASN A 534 -10.47 -5.40 12.81
C ASN A 534 -11.44 -5.26 14.00
N THR A 535 -12.43 -6.13 14.12
CA THR A 535 -13.39 -6.16 15.25
C THR A 535 -13.49 -7.58 15.81
N THR A 536 -13.52 -7.70 17.13
CA THR A 536 -13.82 -8.95 17.83
C THR A 536 -14.93 -8.71 18.85
N LEU A 537 -16.03 -9.45 18.76
CA LEU A 537 -17.18 -9.35 19.64
C LEU A 537 -17.31 -10.63 20.47
N LEU A 538 -17.48 -10.47 21.79
CA LEU A 538 -17.89 -11.51 22.73
C LEU A 538 -19.22 -11.12 23.36
N VAL A 539 -20.29 -11.82 23.01
CA VAL A 539 -21.58 -11.74 23.70
C VAL A 539 -21.63 -12.86 24.74
N SER A 540 -21.57 -12.47 26.01
CA SER A 540 -21.36 -13.35 27.16
C SER A 540 -22.50 -13.24 28.17
N LEU A 541 -23.74 -13.23 27.65
CA LEU A 541 -24.97 -13.06 28.42
C LEU A 541 -25.10 -14.20 29.45
N GLY A 542 -24.94 -13.88 30.73
CA GLY A 542 -25.05 -14.85 31.83
C GLY A 542 -23.76 -15.62 32.17
N LEU A 543 -22.62 -15.34 31.53
CA LEU A 543 -21.34 -15.94 31.93
C LEU A 543 -20.80 -15.32 33.23
N PRO A 544 -20.25 -16.14 34.16
CA PRO A 544 -19.55 -15.63 35.34
C PRO A 544 -18.33 -14.79 34.98
N ALA A 545 -18.01 -13.78 35.79
CA ALA A 545 -16.93 -12.82 35.53
C ALA A 545 -15.58 -13.50 35.25
N PHE A 546 -15.18 -14.48 36.08
CA PHE A 546 -13.89 -15.16 35.89
C PHE A 546 -13.77 -15.83 34.51
N VAL A 547 -14.82 -16.49 34.02
CA VAL A 547 -14.85 -17.09 32.67
C VAL A 547 -14.71 -16.01 31.60
N ARG A 548 -15.37 -14.87 31.78
CA ARG A 548 -15.30 -13.75 30.84
C ARG A 548 -13.92 -13.13 30.80
N ASP A 549 -13.26 -12.96 31.95
CA ASP A 549 -11.91 -12.41 32.04
C ASP A 549 -10.90 -13.34 31.36
N THR A 550 -11.03 -14.67 31.56
CA THR A 550 -10.28 -15.67 30.80
C THR A 550 -10.45 -15.47 29.30
N TRP A 551 -11.70 -15.35 28.79
CA TRP A 551 -11.95 -15.15 27.36
C TRP A 551 -11.45 -13.80 26.85
N GLY A 552 -11.66 -12.72 27.59
CA GLY A 552 -11.17 -11.39 27.25
C GLY A 552 -9.66 -11.40 27.02
N SER A 553 -8.90 -12.05 27.91
CA SER A 553 -7.44 -12.15 27.76
C SER A 553 -7.01 -12.91 26.50
N ILE A 554 -7.73 -13.99 26.13
CA ILE A 554 -7.47 -14.79 24.91
C ILE A 554 -7.78 -13.98 23.65
N LEU A 555 -8.89 -13.22 23.65
CA LEU A 555 -9.29 -12.36 22.53
C LEU A 555 -8.31 -11.20 22.32
N GLU A 556 -7.85 -10.57 23.41
CA GLU A 556 -6.82 -9.51 23.36
C GLU A 556 -5.49 -10.07 22.84
N PHE A 557 -5.05 -11.24 23.34
CA PHE A 557 -3.84 -11.91 22.84
C PHE A 557 -3.93 -12.16 21.33
N ALA A 558 -5.01 -12.82 20.87
CA ALA A 558 -5.18 -13.13 19.46
C ALA A 558 -5.31 -11.87 18.58
N SER A 559 -5.76 -10.75 19.14
CA SER A 559 -5.83 -9.44 18.45
C SER A 559 -4.46 -8.75 18.37
N SER A 560 -3.58 -8.98 19.34
CA SER A 560 -2.26 -8.34 19.40
C SER A 560 -1.22 -8.91 18.41
N LEU A 561 -1.42 -10.13 17.91
CA LEU A 561 -0.45 -10.83 17.05
C LEU A 561 -0.21 -10.14 15.70
N ASP A 562 -1.16 -9.33 15.21
CA ASP A 562 -0.97 -8.60 13.96
C ASP A 562 0.20 -7.60 14.02
N GLY A 563 0.49 -7.02 15.19
CA GLY A 563 1.67 -6.15 15.37
C GLY A 563 2.99 -6.91 15.28
N LEU A 564 3.03 -8.14 15.80
CA LEU A 564 4.20 -9.01 15.70
C LEU A 564 4.48 -9.41 14.24
N LEU A 565 3.45 -9.82 13.51
CA LEU A 565 3.54 -10.14 12.07
C LEU A 565 4.02 -8.93 11.24
N GLU A 566 3.52 -7.73 11.55
CA GLU A 566 3.94 -6.49 10.90
C GLU A 566 5.40 -6.14 11.23
N GLY A 567 5.82 -6.34 12.48
CA GLY A 567 7.22 -6.23 12.89
C GLY A 567 8.15 -7.10 12.05
N TRP A 568 7.85 -8.40 11.97
CA TRP A 568 8.63 -9.34 11.17
C TRP A 568 8.61 -9.01 9.67
N SER A 569 7.47 -8.58 9.14
CA SER A 569 7.35 -8.18 7.72
C SER A 569 8.21 -6.94 7.43
N THR A 570 8.26 -5.99 8.37
CA THR A 570 9.12 -4.81 8.28
C THR A 570 10.60 -5.15 8.43
N ASP A 571 10.95 -6.13 9.28
CA ASP A 571 12.30 -6.69 9.36
C ASP A 571 12.72 -7.31 8.04
N LEU A 572 11.90 -8.20 7.48
CA LEU A 572 12.16 -8.81 6.17
C LEU A 572 12.33 -7.76 5.07
N ALA A 573 11.45 -6.75 5.01
CA ALA A 573 11.56 -5.67 4.03
C ALA A 573 12.83 -4.82 4.20
N LYS A 574 13.32 -4.64 5.43
CA LYS A 574 14.61 -4.00 5.68
C LYS A 574 15.76 -4.88 5.20
N HIS A 575 15.81 -6.15 5.58
CA HIS A 575 16.85 -7.08 5.13
C HIS A 575 16.87 -7.20 3.61
N HIS A 576 15.71 -7.21 2.95
CA HIS A 576 15.59 -7.19 1.49
C HIS A 576 16.24 -5.95 0.86
N ARG A 577 15.93 -4.74 1.37
CA ARG A 577 16.55 -3.50 0.89
C ARG A 577 18.05 -3.45 1.17
N ASP A 578 18.45 -3.88 2.36
CA ASP A 578 19.85 -3.90 2.81
C ASP A 578 20.69 -4.90 1.99
N ALA A 579 20.12 -6.04 1.59
CA ALA A 579 20.75 -7.01 0.70
C ALA A 579 20.87 -6.44 -0.72
N LYS A 580 19.78 -5.88 -1.26
CA LYS A 580 19.77 -5.28 -2.60
C LYS A 580 20.75 -4.12 -2.73
N ALA A 581 20.82 -3.23 -1.74
CA ALA A 581 21.75 -2.11 -1.75
C ALA A 581 23.22 -2.58 -1.79
N ARG A 582 23.54 -3.72 -1.18
CA ARG A 582 24.89 -4.32 -1.22
C ARG A 582 25.18 -5.04 -2.53
N GLU A 583 24.17 -5.65 -3.14
CA GLU A 583 24.27 -6.18 -4.50
C GLU A 583 24.53 -5.05 -5.51
N ASP A 584 23.79 -3.95 -5.40
CA ASP A 584 24.00 -2.75 -6.22
C ASP A 584 25.40 -2.14 -5.97
N GLU A 585 25.91 -2.15 -4.73
CA GLU A 585 27.28 -1.73 -4.39
C GLU A 585 28.34 -2.65 -5.02
N ALA A 586 28.11 -3.97 -5.02
CA ALA A 586 28.98 -4.93 -5.68
C ALA A 586 29.05 -4.69 -7.20
N ASP A 587 27.88 -4.52 -7.84
CA ASP A 587 27.79 -4.25 -9.27
C ASP A 587 28.46 -2.92 -9.65
N ALA A 588 28.37 -1.90 -8.78
CA ALA A 588 29.01 -0.61 -8.99
C ALA A 588 30.55 -0.65 -8.91
N LEU A 589 31.14 -1.58 -8.15
CA LEU A 589 32.59 -1.74 -8.06
C LEU A 589 33.20 -2.31 -9.36
N GLY A 590 32.42 -3.08 -10.13
CA GLY A 590 32.79 -3.67 -11.42
C GLY A 590 34.03 -4.58 -11.39
N ASP A 591 34.54 -4.95 -12.56
CA ASP A 591 35.63 -5.94 -12.75
C ASP A 591 36.99 -5.54 -12.13
N LYS A 592 37.14 -4.31 -11.63
CA LYS A 592 38.38 -3.80 -11.01
C LYS A 592 38.32 -3.74 -9.48
N ALA A 593 37.32 -4.35 -8.88
CA ALA A 593 37.16 -4.40 -7.43
C ALA A 593 38.34 -5.13 -6.78
N SER A 594 38.97 -4.50 -5.79
CA SER A 594 40.01 -5.16 -4.97
C SER A 594 39.43 -6.36 -4.22
N SER A 595 40.20 -7.44 -4.06
CA SER A 595 39.77 -8.62 -3.31
C SER A 595 39.28 -8.29 -1.88
N HIS A 596 39.88 -7.28 -1.24
CA HIS A 596 39.46 -6.81 0.09
C HIS A 596 38.05 -6.18 0.10
N ALA A 597 37.68 -5.43 -0.94
CA ALA A 597 36.36 -4.80 -1.03
C ALA A 597 35.26 -5.85 -1.24
N LEU A 598 35.50 -6.81 -2.14
CA LEU A 598 34.59 -7.94 -2.38
C LEU A 598 34.44 -8.82 -1.14
N ARG A 599 35.53 -9.08 -0.40
CA ARG A 599 35.48 -9.82 0.86
C ARG A 599 34.63 -9.12 1.91
N ARG A 600 34.79 -7.80 2.07
CA ARG A 600 33.97 -7.00 3.01
C ARG A 600 32.48 -7.10 2.67
N LEU A 601 32.11 -7.02 1.39
CA LEU A 601 30.72 -7.14 0.95
C LEU A 601 30.17 -8.55 1.17
N SER A 602 30.94 -9.59 0.86
CA SER A 602 30.59 -10.99 1.17
C SER A 602 30.34 -11.19 2.67
N ASP A 603 31.27 -10.75 3.52
CA ASP A 603 31.15 -10.87 4.98
C ASP A 603 29.88 -10.15 5.50
N GLN A 604 29.52 -9.01 4.88
CA GLN A 604 28.30 -8.29 5.24
C GLN A 604 27.02 -8.99 4.77
N LEU A 605 27.02 -9.59 3.58
CA LEU A 605 25.88 -10.38 3.10
C LEU A 605 25.71 -11.68 3.91
N ASP A 606 26.81 -12.32 4.31
CA ASP A 606 26.78 -13.46 5.24
C ASP A 606 26.18 -13.06 6.60
N GLN A 607 26.55 -11.89 7.12
CA GLN A 607 25.92 -11.35 8.33
C GLN A 607 24.42 -11.07 8.15
N GLU A 608 24.00 -10.54 7.00
CA GLU A 608 22.56 -10.34 6.72
C GLU A 608 21.82 -11.67 6.57
N LYS A 609 22.43 -12.68 5.94
CA LYS A 609 21.88 -14.04 5.86
C LYS A 609 21.68 -14.65 7.24
N LEU A 610 22.69 -14.56 8.11
CA LEU A 610 22.58 -15.04 9.51
C LEU A 610 21.45 -14.35 10.27
N LYS A 611 21.19 -13.06 10.03
CA LYS A 611 20.07 -12.34 10.66
C LYS A 611 18.72 -12.84 10.14
N LEU A 612 18.60 -13.09 8.83
CA LEU A 612 17.38 -13.66 8.25
C LEU A 612 17.13 -15.10 8.69
N ASP A 613 18.17 -15.93 8.82
CA ASP A 613 18.03 -17.30 9.32
C ASP A 613 17.53 -17.28 10.77
N ARG A 614 18.03 -16.36 11.61
CA ARG A 614 17.49 -16.15 12.97
C ARG A 614 16.03 -15.69 12.95
N LEU A 615 15.67 -14.77 12.06
CA LEU A 615 14.29 -14.33 11.89
C LEU A 615 13.39 -15.50 11.48
N ALA A 616 13.82 -16.34 10.54
CA ALA A 616 13.09 -17.53 10.11
C ALA A 616 12.86 -18.51 11.27
N VAL A 617 13.89 -18.75 12.09
CA VAL A 617 13.79 -19.60 13.28
C VAL A 617 12.82 -19.01 14.30
N ASP A 618 12.89 -17.69 14.57
CA ASP A 618 11.97 -17.02 15.50
C ASP A 618 10.51 -17.10 15.04
N VAL A 619 10.24 -16.80 13.76
CA VAL A 619 8.91 -16.87 13.15
C VAL A 619 8.33 -18.27 13.26
N HIS A 620 9.11 -19.30 12.89
CA HIS A 620 8.66 -20.69 12.99
C HIS A 620 8.44 -21.14 14.44
N ALA A 621 9.38 -20.82 15.34
CA ALA A 621 9.30 -21.24 16.74
C ALA A 621 8.07 -20.64 17.45
N LYS A 622 7.80 -19.35 17.24
CA LYS A 622 6.63 -18.67 17.82
C LYS A 622 5.33 -19.11 17.14
N SER A 623 5.31 -19.26 15.82
CA SER A 623 4.12 -19.77 15.11
C SER A 623 3.74 -21.18 15.56
N ALA A 624 4.71 -22.06 15.77
CA ALA A 624 4.48 -23.38 16.33
C ALA A 624 3.97 -23.32 17.78
N LEU A 625 4.50 -22.42 18.61
CA LEU A 625 4.03 -22.21 19.98
C LEU A 625 2.56 -21.75 20.02
N PHE A 626 2.18 -20.79 19.18
CA PHE A 626 0.80 -20.26 19.15
C PHE A 626 -0.23 -21.31 18.71
N GLN A 627 0.18 -22.30 17.94
CA GLN A 627 -0.68 -23.41 17.50
C GLN A 627 -0.66 -24.59 18.49
N SER A 628 0.31 -24.60 19.42
CA SER A 628 0.50 -25.69 20.37
C SER A 628 -0.63 -25.75 21.40
N PRO A 629 -1.20 -26.93 21.66
CA PRO A 629 -2.10 -27.14 22.78
C PRO A 629 -1.47 -26.81 24.15
N SER A 630 -0.13 -26.81 24.25
CA SER A 630 0.60 -26.57 25.51
C SER A 630 0.74 -25.09 25.89
N LEU A 631 0.36 -24.15 25.00
CA LEU A 631 0.42 -22.72 25.31
C LEU A 631 -0.57 -22.34 26.43
N LEU A 632 -1.72 -23.02 26.47
CA LEU A 632 -2.75 -22.83 27.47
C LEU A 632 -2.88 -24.10 28.33
N ALA A 633 -3.21 -23.94 29.60
CA ALA A 633 -3.41 -25.03 30.54
C ALA A 633 -4.66 -25.88 30.20
N SER A 634 -5.64 -25.28 29.51
CA SER A 634 -6.91 -25.92 29.14
C SER A 634 -6.97 -26.27 27.65
N PRO A 635 -7.18 -27.55 27.27
CA PRO A 635 -7.37 -27.96 25.89
C PRO A 635 -8.56 -27.25 25.20
N LEU A 636 -9.63 -26.96 25.95
CA LEU A 636 -10.78 -26.22 25.43
C LEU A 636 -10.41 -24.79 25.07
N ALA A 637 -9.62 -24.13 25.92
CA ALA A 637 -9.12 -22.78 25.65
C ALA A 637 -8.16 -22.77 24.45
N ALA A 638 -7.27 -23.77 24.34
CA ALA A 638 -6.37 -23.93 23.20
C ALA A 638 -7.12 -24.16 21.88
N GLN A 639 -8.16 -25.00 21.88
CA GLN A 639 -9.01 -25.21 20.71
C GLN A 639 -9.68 -23.90 20.28
N ARG A 640 -10.23 -23.12 21.22
CA ARG A 640 -10.90 -21.85 20.91
C ARG A 640 -9.92 -20.78 20.41
N LEU A 641 -8.74 -20.67 21.03
CA LEU A 641 -7.68 -19.80 20.51
C LEU A 641 -7.36 -20.15 19.05
N ARG A 642 -7.26 -21.44 18.71
CA ARG A 642 -7.03 -21.87 17.32
C ARG A 642 -8.11 -21.37 16.37
N VAL A 643 -9.39 -21.50 16.72
CA VAL A 643 -10.49 -21.01 15.88
C VAL A 643 -10.42 -19.48 15.71
N LEU A 644 -10.04 -18.74 16.76
CA LEU A 644 -9.82 -17.29 16.66
C LEU A 644 -8.64 -16.92 15.74
N LEU A 645 -7.56 -17.69 15.79
CA LEU A 645 -6.40 -17.50 14.91
C LEU A 645 -6.75 -17.84 13.46
N GLU A 646 -7.51 -18.91 13.21
CA GLU A 646 -8.04 -19.27 11.89
C GLU A 646 -8.94 -18.17 11.34
N ALA A 647 -9.89 -17.67 12.15
CA ALA A 647 -10.79 -16.56 11.81
C ALA A 647 -10.05 -15.28 11.41
N SER A 648 -8.93 -14.98 12.07
CA SER A 648 -8.07 -13.82 11.75
C SER A 648 -7.22 -14.01 10.49
N GLY A 649 -7.17 -15.23 9.94
CA GLY A 649 -6.27 -15.61 8.87
C GLY A 649 -4.79 -15.61 9.29
N TYR A 650 -4.50 -15.71 10.60
CA TYR A 650 -3.14 -15.69 11.15
C TYR A 650 -2.25 -16.73 10.45
N GLN A 651 -2.72 -17.98 10.33
CA GLN A 651 -1.99 -19.08 9.70
C GLN A 651 -1.52 -18.70 8.29
N ARG A 652 -2.45 -18.19 7.47
CA ARG A 652 -2.18 -17.77 6.10
C ARG A 652 -1.13 -16.65 6.05
N LYS A 653 -1.20 -15.67 6.96
CA LYS A 653 -0.23 -14.56 7.05
C LYS A 653 1.16 -15.07 7.46
N ALA A 654 1.23 -15.93 8.48
CA ALA A 654 2.48 -16.52 8.96
C ALA A 654 3.15 -17.42 7.90
N ASP A 655 2.37 -18.20 7.15
CA ASP A 655 2.86 -19.05 6.07
C ASP A 655 3.34 -18.22 4.87
N GLU A 656 2.67 -17.11 4.54
CA GLU A 656 3.14 -16.17 3.51
C GLU A 656 4.44 -15.48 3.91
N LEU A 657 4.56 -15.05 5.17
CA LEU A 657 5.79 -14.47 5.69
C LEU A 657 6.95 -15.48 5.65
N SER A 658 6.72 -16.71 6.13
CA SER A 658 7.74 -17.77 6.13
C SER A 658 8.23 -18.11 4.72
N ARG A 659 7.32 -18.17 3.74
CA ARG A 659 7.67 -18.31 2.32
C ARG A 659 8.49 -17.12 1.81
N SER A 660 8.07 -15.90 2.14
CA SER A 660 8.77 -14.69 1.71
C SER A 660 10.19 -14.60 2.31
N ILE A 661 10.40 -15.07 3.55
CA ILE A 661 11.73 -15.17 4.15
C ILE A 661 12.59 -16.17 3.37
N ALA A 662 12.04 -17.35 3.07
CA ALA A 662 12.77 -18.37 2.30
C ALA A 662 13.15 -17.87 0.89
N GLU A 663 12.24 -17.18 0.20
CA GLU A 663 12.49 -16.56 -1.11
C GLU A 663 13.67 -15.56 -1.05
N VAL A 664 13.68 -14.64 -0.08
CA VAL A 664 14.77 -13.64 0.05
C VAL A 664 16.11 -14.31 0.39
N THR A 665 16.11 -15.30 1.28
CA THR A 665 17.35 -16.02 1.67
C THR A 665 17.92 -16.87 0.52
N GLN A 666 17.06 -17.57 -0.23
CA GLN A 666 17.48 -18.46 -1.32
C GLN A 666 17.80 -17.71 -2.61
N GLU A 667 16.89 -16.90 -3.12
CA GLU A 667 17.00 -16.31 -4.46
C GLU A 667 17.99 -15.16 -4.53
N GLN A 668 18.08 -14.35 -3.48
CA GLN A 668 18.86 -13.11 -3.51
C GLN A 668 20.18 -13.24 -2.77
N LEU A 669 20.14 -13.61 -1.48
CA LEU A 669 21.35 -13.60 -0.66
C LEU A 669 22.31 -14.73 -1.04
N THR A 670 21.81 -15.95 -1.17
CA THR A 670 22.68 -17.09 -1.52
C THR A 670 23.27 -16.91 -2.92
N GLY A 671 22.45 -16.48 -3.90
CA GLY A 671 22.93 -16.17 -5.24
C GLY A 671 23.97 -15.03 -5.29
N ALA A 672 23.76 -13.94 -4.55
CA ALA A 672 24.69 -12.82 -4.49
C ALA A 672 26.01 -13.20 -3.79
N ILE A 673 25.95 -13.96 -2.70
CA ILE A 673 27.13 -14.48 -2.00
C ILE A 673 27.95 -15.39 -2.92
N GLU A 674 27.29 -16.30 -3.65
CA GLU A 674 27.97 -17.19 -4.60
C GLU A 674 28.61 -16.42 -5.77
N LYS A 675 27.91 -15.41 -6.31
CA LYS A 675 28.44 -14.53 -7.35
C LYS A 675 29.68 -13.78 -6.86
N LEU A 676 29.61 -13.14 -5.69
CA LEU A 676 30.74 -12.43 -5.09
C LEU A 676 31.91 -13.34 -4.75
N ALA A 677 31.65 -14.56 -4.28
CA ALA A 677 32.68 -15.57 -4.04
C ALA A 677 33.42 -15.95 -5.34
N ARG A 678 32.69 -16.03 -6.46
CA ARG A 678 33.27 -16.28 -7.79
C ARG A 678 34.11 -15.10 -8.28
N GLU A 679 33.57 -13.89 -8.24
CA GLU A 679 34.28 -12.66 -8.65
C GLU A 679 35.53 -12.41 -7.82
N ARG A 680 35.47 -12.68 -6.50
CA ARG A 680 36.63 -12.62 -5.62
C ARG A 680 37.73 -13.59 -6.06
N LYS A 681 37.36 -14.84 -6.41
CA LYS A 681 38.32 -15.85 -6.84
C LYS A 681 38.99 -15.47 -8.16
N GLU A 682 38.24 -14.82 -9.06
CA GLU A 682 38.76 -14.28 -10.31
C GLU A 682 39.70 -13.08 -10.05
N SER A 683 39.31 -12.11 -9.23
CA SER A 683 40.15 -10.96 -8.85
C SER A 683 41.44 -11.38 -8.11
N GLU A 684 41.37 -12.33 -7.18
CA GLU A 684 42.57 -12.89 -6.51
C GLU A 684 43.52 -13.58 -7.50
N LYS A 685 42.97 -14.23 -8.53
CA LYS A 685 43.76 -14.86 -9.59
C LYS A 685 44.45 -13.81 -10.46
N ASP A 686 43.73 -12.76 -10.85
CA ASP A 686 44.26 -11.67 -11.66
C ASP A 686 45.34 -10.87 -10.90
N GLU A 687 45.14 -10.63 -9.60
CA GLU A 687 46.16 -10.01 -8.73
C GLU A 687 47.43 -10.88 -8.64
N ARG A 688 47.28 -12.21 -8.51
CA ARG A 688 48.42 -13.15 -8.53
C ARG A 688 49.11 -13.16 -9.88
N GLU A 689 48.37 -13.18 -10.99
CA GLU A 689 48.93 -13.13 -12.33
C GLU A 689 49.67 -11.80 -12.58
N ALA A 690 49.12 -10.67 -12.14
CA ALA A 690 49.77 -9.37 -12.22
C ALA A 690 51.07 -9.32 -11.39
N MET A 691 51.07 -9.92 -10.19
CA MET A 691 52.26 -10.04 -9.35
C MET A 691 53.32 -10.92 -10.02
N GLN A 692 52.93 -12.04 -10.63
CA GLN A 692 53.83 -12.90 -11.40
C GLN A 692 54.37 -12.20 -12.64
N ARG A 693 53.57 -11.43 -13.38
CA ARG A 693 54.04 -10.62 -14.52
C ARG A 693 55.05 -9.57 -14.07
N ARG A 694 54.82 -8.89 -12.93
CA ARG A 694 55.79 -7.97 -12.34
C ARG A 694 57.09 -8.66 -11.91
N GLN A 695 57.02 -9.89 -11.40
CA GLN A 695 58.21 -10.69 -11.09
C GLN A 695 58.94 -11.15 -12.37
N ARG A 696 58.22 -11.57 -13.41
CA ARG A 696 58.82 -11.93 -14.71
C ARG A 696 59.51 -10.76 -15.37
N VAL A 697 58.92 -9.56 -15.39
CA VAL A 697 59.60 -8.36 -15.93
C VAL A 697 60.90 -8.06 -15.16
N LYS A 698 60.93 -8.24 -13.83
CA LYS A 698 62.18 -8.11 -13.05
C LYS A 698 63.21 -9.17 -13.43
N VAL A 699 62.80 -10.41 -13.64
CA VAL A 699 63.67 -11.52 -14.06
C VAL A 699 64.14 -11.36 -15.50
N ASP A 700 63.28 -10.92 -16.42
CA ASP A 700 63.60 -10.65 -17.83
C ASP A 700 64.52 -9.45 -17.99
N THR A 701 64.42 -8.43 -17.11
CA THR A 701 65.40 -7.33 -17.06
C THR A 701 66.77 -7.83 -16.58
N LEU A 702 66.80 -8.73 -15.60
CA LEU A 702 68.03 -9.41 -15.14
C LEU A 702 68.63 -10.32 -16.23
N LEU A 703 67.79 -11.05 -16.97
CA LEU A 703 68.19 -11.89 -18.11
C LEU A 703 68.65 -11.08 -19.32
N ALA A 704 68.05 -9.92 -19.59
CA ALA A 704 68.49 -9.01 -20.65
C ALA A 704 69.86 -8.39 -20.34
N VAL A 705 70.15 -8.09 -19.06
CA VAL A 705 71.49 -7.68 -18.61
C VAL A 705 72.51 -8.81 -18.81
N ILE A 706 72.13 -10.07 -18.56
CA ILE A 706 72.99 -11.24 -18.76
C ILE A 706 73.19 -11.55 -20.26
N ALA A 707 72.16 -11.42 -21.10
CA ALA A 707 72.25 -11.62 -22.55
C ALA A 707 73.06 -10.51 -23.25
N GLY A 708 73.04 -9.29 -22.72
CA GLY A 708 73.90 -8.19 -23.17
C GLY A 708 75.40 -8.45 -22.94
N MET A 709 75.77 -9.19 -21.89
CA MET A 709 77.17 -9.58 -21.65
C MET A 709 77.66 -10.67 -22.62
N SER A 710 76.77 -11.50 -23.16
CA SER A 710 77.13 -12.62 -24.03
C SER A 710 77.34 -12.23 -25.49
N ILE A 711 76.77 -11.11 -25.95
CA ILE A 711 76.93 -10.61 -27.33
C ILE A 711 78.26 -9.85 -27.51
N ALA A 712 78.89 -9.37 -26.43
CA ALA A 712 80.23 -8.80 -26.47
C ALA A 712 81.35 -9.85 -26.67
N GLY A 713 81.08 -11.14 -26.38
CA GLY A 713 82.03 -12.24 -26.57
C GLY A 713 82.09 -12.79 -28.01
N LEU A 714 81.06 -12.56 -28.82
CA LEU A 714 80.99 -13.08 -30.21
C LEU A 714 81.84 -12.26 -31.20
N GLY A 715 82.27 -11.04 -30.83
CA GLY A 715 83.23 -10.24 -31.62
C GLY A 715 84.67 -10.76 -31.54
N GLN A 716 85.04 -11.51 -30.50
CA GLN A 716 86.41 -12.04 -30.33
C GLN A 716 86.66 -13.36 -31.09
N VAL A 717 85.62 -14.02 -31.60
CA VAL A 717 85.74 -15.33 -32.29
C VAL A 717 85.80 -15.20 -33.81
N LEU A 718 85.57 -14.00 -34.36
CA LEU A 718 85.66 -13.72 -35.80
C LEU A 718 87.04 -13.24 -36.28
N GLU A 719 88.01 -13.08 -35.37
CA GLU A 719 89.40 -12.65 -35.68
C GLU A 719 90.44 -13.78 -35.58
N ALA A 720 90.03 -15.02 -35.27
CA ALA A 720 90.92 -16.18 -35.22
C ALA A 720 90.65 -17.12 -36.41
N GLY A 721 91.63 -17.23 -37.30
CA GLY A 721 91.58 -18.05 -38.51
C GLY A 721 91.28 -19.54 -38.24
N LEU A 722 90.50 -20.10 -39.18
CA LEU A 722 89.98 -21.47 -39.23
C LEU A 722 91.07 -22.54 -39.07
N ASP A 723 90.97 -23.31 -37.97
CA ASP A 723 91.67 -24.58 -37.80
C ASP A 723 90.65 -25.72 -37.63
N TYR A 724 90.87 -26.82 -38.33
CA TYR A 724 89.84 -27.81 -38.72
C TYR A 724 89.21 -28.59 -37.53
N HIS A 725 89.75 -28.44 -36.32
CA HIS A 725 89.21 -29.03 -35.09
C HIS A 725 88.12 -28.19 -34.39
N GLN A 726 87.86 -26.95 -34.83
CA GLN A 726 86.78 -26.10 -34.27
C GLN A 726 85.45 -26.22 -35.03
N ALA A 727 85.45 -26.72 -36.28
CA ALA A 727 84.23 -26.93 -37.05
C ALA A 727 83.26 -27.92 -36.35
N LEU A 728 83.80 -28.93 -35.65
CA LEU A 728 83.00 -29.89 -34.89
C LEU A 728 82.27 -29.22 -33.71
N TRP A 729 82.90 -28.25 -33.04
CA TRP A 729 82.30 -27.50 -31.93
C TRP A 729 81.27 -26.48 -32.39
N VAL A 730 81.48 -25.82 -33.53
CA VAL A 730 80.48 -24.95 -34.14
C VAL A 730 79.26 -25.77 -34.60
N VAL A 731 79.48 -26.93 -35.22
CA VAL A 731 78.39 -27.86 -35.58
C VAL A 731 77.67 -28.37 -34.33
N LEU A 732 78.39 -28.76 -33.26
CA LEU A 732 77.77 -29.17 -31.99
C LEU A 732 76.98 -28.04 -31.32
N THR A 733 77.44 -26.79 -31.45
CA THR A 733 76.74 -25.62 -30.89
C THR A 733 75.48 -25.30 -31.69
N VAL A 734 75.55 -25.35 -33.03
CA VAL A 734 74.38 -25.19 -33.92
C VAL A 734 73.38 -26.33 -33.71
N VAL A 735 73.86 -27.57 -33.57
CA VAL A 735 73.02 -28.74 -33.24
C VAL A 735 72.42 -28.58 -31.84
N GLY A 736 73.18 -28.08 -30.85
CA GLY A 736 72.68 -27.79 -29.51
C GLY A 736 71.58 -26.75 -29.49
N VAL A 737 71.71 -25.67 -30.29
CA VAL A 737 70.68 -24.64 -30.46
C VAL A 737 69.47 -25.19 -31.21
N LEU A 738 69.65 -26.00 -32.25
CA LEU A 738 68.55 -26.65 -32.97
C LEU A 738 67.81 -27.68 -32.11
N VAL A 739 68.52 -28.44 -31.27
CA VAL A 739 67.92 -29.37 -30.29
C VAL A 739 67.18 -28.60 -29.21
N LEU A 740 67.72 -27.48 -28.72
CA LEU A 740 67.04 -26.63 -27.75
C LEU A 740 65.79 -25.96 -28.35
N ALA A 741 65.85 -25.50 -29.60
CA ALA A 741 64.71 -24.96 -30.34
C ALA A 741 63.66 -26.04 -30.63
N ALA A 742 64.08 -27.26 -30.96
CA ALA A 742 63.19 -28.41 -31.14
C ALA A 742 62.56 -28.86 -29.81
N LEU A 743 63.30 -28.83 -28.70
CA LEU A 743 62.78 -29.11 -27.35
C LEU A 743 61.83 -28.02 -26.87
N LEU A 744 62.09 -26.74 -27.18
CA LEU A 744 61.14 -25.65 -26.95
C LEU A 744 59.90 -25.80 -27.84
N GLY A 745 60.07 -26.17 -29.11
CA GLY A 745 58.96 -26.45 -30.03
C GLY A 745 58.12 -27.64 -29.57
N LEU A 746 58.75 -28.68 -29.03
CA LEU A 746 58.07 -29.86 -28.48
C LEU A 746 57.40 -29.55 -27.13
N TYR A 747 57.98 -28.67 -26.32
CA TYR A 747 57.40 -28.19 -25.06
C TYR A 747 56.20 -27.26 -25.31
N VAL A 748 56.28 -26.35 -26.29
CA VAL A 748 55.16 -25.52 -26.74
C VAL A 748 54.08 -26.39 -27.40
N TYR A 749 54.44 -27.39 -28.21
CA TYR A 749 53.47 -28.32 -28.80
C TYR A 749 52.77 -29.19 -27.72
N ARG A 750 53.50 -29.67 -26.70
CA ARG A 750 52.92 -30.42 -25.57
C ARG A 750 52.08 -29.57 -24.62
N THR A 751 52.40 -28.29 -24.44
CA THR A 751 51.63 -27.38 -23.57
C THR A 751 50.49 -26.65 -24.30
N SER A 752 50.52 -26.62 -25.64
CA SER A 752 49.47 -26.05 -26.50
C SER A 752 48.49 -27.11 -27.05
N GLY A 753 48.83 -28.40 -26.93
CA GLY A 753 48.04 -29.54 -27.42
C GLY A 753 46.87 -29.98 -26.53
N GLU A 754 46.68 -29.39 -25.34
CA GLU A 754 45.59 -29.71 -24.40
C GLU A 754 44.58 -28.55 -24.21
N ARG A 755 44.43 -27.67 -25.20
CA ARG A 755 43.42 -26.59 -25.18
C ARG A 755 42.53 -26.45 -26.41
N ARG A 756 42.31 -27.53 -27.18
CA ARG A 756 41.22 -27.59 -28.18
C ARG A 756 40.61 -28.99 -28.31
N ALA A 757 39.76 -29.32 -27.33
CA ALA A 757 38.54 -30.12 -27.53
C ALA A 757 37.67 -29.99 -26.26
N GLY A 758 36.59 -29.21 -26.36
CA GLY A 758 35.60 -29.03 -25.28
C GLY A 758 35.65 -27.67 -24.61
N GLY A 759 35.11 -26.64 -25.28
CA GLY A 759 35.00 -25.30 -24.70
C GLY A 759 34.68 -24.18 -25.68
N GLU A 760 33.88 -24.42 -26.72
CA GLU A 760 33.00 -23.35 -27.20
C GLU A 760 31.84 -23.29 -26.20
N GLY A 761 31.91 -22.32 -25.30
CA GLY A 761 30.98 -22.20 -24.19
C GLY A 761 31.18 -20.89 -23.46
N GLY A 762 30.60 -19.83 -24.01
CA GLY A 762 30.17 -18.68 -23.22
C GLY A 762 31.18 -17.55 -23.04
N GLU A 763 31.81 -17.09 -24.12
CA GLU A 763 31.95 -15.64 -24.30
C GLU A 763 30.55 -15.03 -24.07
N GLY A 764 30.43 -14.03 -23.21
CA GLY A 764 29.15 -13.51 -22.69
C GLY A 764 28.07 -13.39 -23.75
N ALA A 765 27.30 -14.46 -23.94
CA ALA A 765 26.23 -14.50 -24.89
C ALA A 765 25.14 -13.63 -24.30
N ARG A 766 25.11 -12.37 -24.72
CA ARG A 766 23.92 -11.52 -24.58
C ARG A 766 22.77 -12.39 -25.07
N ALA A 767 21.92 -12.81 -24.14
CA ALA A 767 20.71 -13.55 -24.46
C ALA A 767 19.96 -12.75 -25.55
N VAL A 768 19.84 -13.28 -26.77
CA VAL A 768 19.21 -12.59 -27.91
C VAL A 768 17.76 -13.06 -28.01
N VAL A 769 16.83 -12.14 -28.25
CA VAL A 769 15.44 -12.48 -28.59
C VAL A 769 15.42 -12.98 -30.03
N ARG A 770 14.85 -14.17 -30.24
CA ARG A 770 14.69 -14.74 -31.59
C ARG A 770 13.25 -15.17 -31.84
N ASP A 771 12.82 -15.06 -33.09
CA ASP A 771 11.58 -15.69 -33.55
C ASP A 771 11.71 -17.21 -33.54
N VAL A 772 10.61 -17.89 -33.23
CA VAL A 772 10.51 -19.35 -33.10
C VAL A 772 9.53 -19.86 -34.14
N GLY A 773 9.92 -20.89 -34.91
CA GLY A 773 9.06 -21.54 -35.91
C GLY A 773 8.17 -22.63 -35.30
N ALA A 774 7.12 -23.04 -36.01
CA ALA A 774 6.16 -24.05 -35.54
C ALA A 774 6.80 -25.43 -35.27
N ASP A 775 7.83 -25.78 -36.04
CA ASP A 775 8.60 -27.02 -35.93
C ASP A 775 9.88 -26.87 -35.09
N ASP A 776 10.13 -25.67 -34.53
CA ASP A 776 11.33 -25.42 -33.73
C ASP A 776 11.26 -26.19 -32.40
N PRO A 777 12.29 -26.99 -32.04
CA PRO A 777 12.34 -27.67 -30.75
C PRO A 777 12.21 -26.73 -29.55
N LEU A 778 12.63 -25.47 -29.68
CA LEU A 778 12.49 -24.46 -28.64
C LEU A 778 11.03 -24.14 -28.32
N LEU A 779 10.11 -24.27 -29.28
CA LEU A 779 8.68 -24.08 -29.03
C LEU A 779 8.16 -25.13 -28.06
N VAL A 780 8.51 -26.41 -28.28
CA VAL A 780 8.09 -27.53 -27.42
C VAL A 780 8.67 -27.37 -26.01
N ALA A 781 9.95 -27.01 -25.92
CA ALA A 781 10.61 -26.77 -24.65
C ALA A 781 9.99 -25.57 -23.90
N ALA A 782 9.75 -24.44 -24.59
CA ALA A 782 9.14 -23.26 -23.99
C ALA A 782 7.70 -23.51 -23.54
N TYR A 783 6.94 -24.28 -24.31
CA TYR A 783 5.58 -24.66 -23.97
C TYR A 783 5.54 -25.46 -22.66
N ARG A 784 6.33 -26.54 -22.58
CA ARG A 784 6.34 -27.44 -21.40
C ARG A 784 7.02 -26.82 -20.17
N GLU A 785 8.17 -26.17 -20.36
CA GLU A 785 8.97 -25.68 -19.24
C GLU A 785 8.53 -24.30 -18.74
N LEU A 786 7.90 -23.47 -19.59
CA LEU A 786 7.49 -22.11 -19.21
C LEU A 786 5.97 -21.91 -19.22
N LEU A 787 5.28 -22.24 -20.30
CA LEU A 787 3.85 -21.93 -20.45
C LEU A 787 2.97 -22.80 -19.56
N GLU A 788 3.11 -24.13 -19.59
CA GLU A 788 2.33 -25.05 -18.72
C GLU A 788 2.52 -24.77 -17.23
N VAL A 789 3.67 -24.24 -16.84
CA VAL A 789 3.98 -23.86 -15.45
C VAL A 789 3.37 -22.51 -15.07
N SER A 790 3.24 -21.59 -16.04
CA SER A 790 2.87 -20.20 -15.81
C SER A 790 1.38 -19.90 -15.97
N PHE A 791 0.60 -20.81 -16.57
CA PHE A 791 -0.81 -20.63 -16.88
C PHE A 791 -1.64 -21.84 -16.46
N ALA A 792 -2.87 -21.59 -15.98
CA ALA A 792 -3.80 -22.67 -15.66
C ALA A 792 -4.29 -23.38 -16.94
N PRO A 793 -4.76 -24.63 -16.87
CA PRO A 793 -5.28 -25.35 -18.06
C PRO A 793 -6.40 -24.61 -18.79
N ASP A 794 -7.23 -23.84 -18.08
CA ASP A 794 -8.30 -23.03 -18.68
C ASP A 794 -7.76 -21.74 -19.36
N GLU A 795 -6.54 -21.32 -19.04
CA GLU A 795 -5.90 -20.09 -19.54
C GLU A 795 -4.92 -20.33 -20.69
N LEU A 796 -4.54 -21.59 -20.97
CA LEU A 796 -3.48 -21.95 -21.93
C LEU A 796 -3.99 -22.85 -23.05
N ASP A 797 -3.82 -22.45 -24.30
CA ASP A 797 -4.15 -23.28 -25.46
C ASP A 797 -3.21 -24.50 -25.61
N THR A 798 -3.64 -25.53 -26.36
CA THR A 798 -2.81 -26.72 -26.58
C THR A 798 -1.65 -26.43 -27.53
N LEU A 799 -0.54 -27.17 -27.38
CA LEU A 799 0.63 -27.04 -28.26
C LEU A 799 0.26 -27.30 -29.73
N GLU A 800 -0.62 -28.26 -29.98
CA GLU A 800 -1.13 -28.57 -31.32
C GLU A 800 -1.85 -27.36 -31.94
N ARG A 801 -2.74 -26.71 -31.19
CA ARG A 801 -3.48 -25.54 -31.66
C ARG A 801 -2.59 -24.31 -31.82
N MET A 802 -1.56 -24.15 -30.97
CA MET A 802 -0.53 -23.13 -31.18
C MET A 802 0.21 -23.34 -32.49
N ARG A 803 0.60 -24.58 -32.83
CA ARG A 803 1.26 -24.90 -34.11
C ARG A 803 0.36 -24.65 -35.31
N GLU A 804 -0.90 -25.04 -35.24
CA GLU A 804 -1.90 -24.75 -36.28
C GLU A 804 -2.02 -23.24 -36.50
N SER A 805 -2.16 -22.48 -35.41
CA SER A 805 -2.26 -21.01 -35.47
C SER A 805 -0.99 -20.35 -36.02
N MET A 806 0.20 -20.90 -35.75
CA MET A 806 1.45 -20.43 -36.35
C MET A 806 1.52 -20.72 -37.85
N ALA A 807 1.09 -21.92 -38.27
CA ALA A 807 1.05 -22.30 -39.69
C ALA A 807 0.08 -21.43 -40.49
N GLU A 808 -1.01 -21.01 -39.87
CA GLU A 808 -2.01 -20.10 -40.45
C GLU A 808 -1.61 -18.62 -40.34
N GLY A 809 -0.45 -18.33 -39.76
CA GLY A 809 0.06 -16.96 -39.59
C GLY A 809 -0.72 -16.12 -38.57
N ARG A 810 -1.56 -16.75 -37.75
CA ARG A 810 -2.33 -16.12 -36.67
C ARG A 810 -1.57 -16.05 -35.35
N LEU A 811 -0.55 -16.88 -35.15
CA LEU A 811 0.31 -16.85 -33.95
C LEU A 811 1.77 -16.60 -34.33
N VAL A 812 2.44 -15.73 -33.58
CA VAL A 812 3.90 -15.53 -33.63
C VAL A 812 4.51 -15.76 -32.26
N VAL A 813 5.69 -16.36 -32.23
CA VAL A 813 6.38 -16.70 -30.98
C VAL A 813 7.79 -16.16 -31.02
N ALA A 814 8.16 -15.44 -29.96
CA ALA A 814 9.52 -14.98 -29.71
C ALA A 814 10.02 -15.58 -28.40
N ALA A 815 11.27 -16.05 -28.38
CA ALA A 815 11.86 -16.64 -27.19
C ALA A 815 13.31 -16.21 -27.00
N VAL A 816 13.76 -16.34 -25.76
CA VAL A 816 15.15 -16.19 -25.34
C VAL A 816 15.61 -17.55 -24.85
N ALA A 817 16.76 -18.04 -25.32
CA ALA A 817 17.38 -19.27 -24.85
C ALA A 817 18.79 -19.00 -24.29
N ASP A 818 19.28 -19.87 -23.40
CA ASP A 818 20.67 -19.84 -22.96
C ASP A 818 21.62 -20.46 -24.00
N GLY A 819 22.93 -20.42 -23.72
CA GLY A 819 23.96 -21.01 -24.58
C GLY A 819 23.85 -22.52 -24.78
N GLN A 820 22.94 -23.20 -24.07
CA GLN A 820 22.65 -24.63 -24.20
C GLN A 820 21.34 -24.88 -24.96
N GLY A 821 20.67 -23.82 -25.47
CA GLY A 821 19.43 -23.91 -26.22
C GLY A 821 18.19 -24.08 -25.33
N ARG A 822 18.29 -23.88 -24.02
CA ARG A 822 17.17 -24.03 -23.09
C ARG A 822 16.38 -22.71 -22.96
N PRO A 823 15.03 -22.73 -22.98
CA PRO A 823 14.23 -21.50 -22.94
C PRO A 823 14.35 -20.78 -21.59
N LEU A 824 14.65 -19.48 -21.64
CA LEU A 824 14.69 -18.56 -20.50
C LEU A 824 13.42 -17.70 -20.39
N ALA A 825 12.85 -17.32 -21.53
CA ALA A 825 11.63 -16.54 -21.61
C ALA A 825 10.94 -16.76 -22.96
N VAL A 826 9.61 -16.62 -23.00
CA VAL A 826 8.79 -16.77 -24.20
C VAL A 826 7.66 -15.74 -24.22
N ALA A 827 7.38 -15.20 -25.40
CA ALA A 827 6.27 -14.30 -25.69
C ALA A 827 5.52 -14.81 -26.93
N CYS A 828 4.20 -14.80 -26.85
CA CYS A 828 3.31 -15.28 -27.91
C CYS A 828 2.33 -14.17 -28.28
N GLY A 829 2.29 -13.80 -29.56
CA GLY A 829 1.43 -12.77 -30.11
C GLY A 829 0.41 -13.35 -31.09
N GLU A 830 -0.87 -13.12 -30.87
CA GLU A 830 -1.96 -13.51 -31.76
C GLU A 830 -2.40 -12.33 -32.64
N TRP A 831 -2.39 -12.53 -33.95
CA TRP A 831 -2.73 -11.53 -34.94
C TRP A 831 -4.13 -11.75 -35.52
N SER A 832 -5.04 -10.83 -35.24
CA SER A 832 -6.34 -10.75 -35.92
C SER A 832 -6.25 -9.74 -37.07
N ALA A 833 -6.14 -10.26 -38.30
CA ALA A 833 -6.14 -9.43 -39.50
C ALA A 833 -7.46 -8.66 -39.69
N HIS A 834 -8.59 -9.30 -39.36
CA HIS A 834 -9.92 -8.72 -39.49
C HIS A 834 -10.13 -7.53 -38.54
N ALA A 835 -9.77 -7.70 -37.26
CA ALA A 835 -9.85 -6.63 -36.27
C ALA A 835 -8.66 -5.67 -36.29
N ARG A 836 -7.63 -5.96 -37.12
CA ARG A 836 -6.31 -5.32 -37.11
C ARG A 836 -5.72 -5.20 -35.69
N THR A 837 -5.90 -6.24 -34.88
CA THR A 837 -5.52 -6.23 -33.46
C THR A 837 -4.49 -7.32 -33.19
N LEU A 838 -3.42 -6.95 -32.48
CA LEU A 838 -2.39 -7.88 -32.02
C LEU A 838 -2.57 -8.11 -30.52
N LEU A 839 -2.85 -9.33 -30.10
CA LEU A 839 -2.93 -9.70 -28.69
C LEU A 839 -1.62 -10.34 -28.23
N LEU A 840 -0.98 -9.81 -27.19
CA LEU A 840 0.03 -10.56 -26.43
C LEU A 840 -0.70 -11.59 -25.56
N ALA A 841 -0.83 -12.81 -26.07
CA ALA A 841 -1.57 -13.91 -25.44
C ALA A 841 -0.80 -14.51 -24.27
N TYR A 842 0.51 -14.74 -24.44
CA TYR A 842 1.35 -15.33 -23.40
C TYR A 842 2.66 -14.57 -23.25
N LEU A 843 3.09 -14.36 -22.00
CA LEU A 843 4.42 -13.89 -21.64
C LEU A 843 4.87 -14.63 -20.39
N ALA A 844 5.91 -15.45 -20.51
CA ALA A 844 6.46 -16.23 -19.41
C ALA A 844 7.98 -16.09 -19.34
N VAL A 845 8.49 -16.02 -18.12
CA VAL A 845 9.93 -16.00 -17.82
C VAL A 845 10.19 -17.13 -16.83
N ARG A 846 11.25 -17.90 -17.10
CA ARG A 846 11.71 -18.98 -16.24
C ARG A 846 11.92 -18.44 -14.83
N GLU A 847 11.47 -19.20 -13.83
CA GLU A 847 11.36 -18.73 -12.45
C GLU A 847 12.69 -18.17 -11.91
N ASP A 848 13.79 -18.90 -12.10
CA ASP A 848 15.16 -18.54 -11.75
C ASP A 848 15.74 -17.34 -12.53
N GLN A 849 15.04 -16.87 -13.56
CA GLN A 849 15.43 -15.75 -14.42
C GLN A 849 14.53 -14.52 -14.27
N ARG A 850 13.53 -14.56 -13.37
CA ARG A 850 12.67 -13.43 -13.07
C ARG A 850 13.47 -12.28 -12.44
N SER A 851 12.95 -11.06 -12.56
CA SER A 851 13.58 -9.82 -12.04
C SER A 851 14.96 -9.44 -12.64
N ARG A 852 15.49 -10.19 -13.62
CA ARG A 852 16.74 -9.88 -14.34
C ARG A 852 16.56 -9.02 -15.60
N GLY A 853 15.40 -8.37 -15.75
CA GLY A 853 15.07 -7.53 -16.91
C GLY A 853 14.69 -8.30 -18.19
N LEU A 854 14.79 -9.64 -18.21
CA LEU A 854 14.52 -10.47 -19.39
C LEU A 854 13.09 -10.34 -19.93
N GLY A 855 12.07 -10.35 -19.06
CA GLY A 855 10.68 -10.21 -19.47
C GLY A 855 10.37 -8.83 -20.08
N GLY A 856 10.97 -7.76 -19.54
CA GLY A 856 10.80 -6.40 -20.07
C GLY A 856 11.49 -6.23 -21.42
N ARG A 857 12.69 -6.79 -21.57
CA ARG A 857 13.41 -6.79 -22.85
C ARG A 857 12.67 -7.59 -23.92
N LEU A 858 12.21 -8.80 -23.58
CA LEU A 858 11.44 -9.64 -24.51
C LEU A 858 10.14 -8.96 -24.93
N LEU A 859 9.40 -8.36 -23.99
CA LEU A 859 8.18 -7.61 -24.29
C LEU A 859 8.45 -6.48 -25.31
N VAL A 860 9.47 -5.64 -25.06
CA VAL A 860 9.79 -4.50 -25.93
C VAL A 860 10.23 -4.96 -27.31
N GLU A 861 11.18 -5.91 -27.39
CA GLU A 861 11.73 -6.36 -28.66
C GLU A 861 10.70 -7.12 -29.50
N ALA A 862 9.92 -8.03 -28.88
CA ALA A 862 8.89 -8.80 -29.57
C ALA A 862 7.75 -7.88 -30.06
N CYS A 863 7.21 -7.02 -29.19
CA CYS A 863 6.12 -6.12 -29.59
C CYS A 863 6.55 -5.13 -30.67
N ARG A 864 7.79 -4.61 -30.63
CA ARG A 864 8.32 -3.74 -31.69
C ARG A 864 8.41 -4.46 -33.03
N ALA A 865 9.00 -5.66 -33.04
CA ALA A 865 9.11 -6.47 -34.26
C ALA A 865 7.73 -6.81 -34.85
N TRP A 866 6.76 -7.15 -34.00
CA TRP A 866 5.40 -7.45 -34.44
C TRP A 866 4.63 -6.22 -34.91
N GLN A 867 4.85 -5.04 -34.31
CA GLN A 867 4.27 -3.79 -34.79
C GLN A 867 4.81 -3.41 -36.18
N GLU A 868 6.11 -3.58 -36.41
CA GLU A 868 6.73 -3.35 -37.72
C GLU A 868 6.17 -4.33 -38.77
N ARG A 869 5.99 -5.60 -38.40
CA ARG A 869 5.49 -6.67 -39.27
C ARG A 869 4.00 -6.53 -39.61
N PHE A 870 3.13 -6.33 -38.62
CA PHE A 870 1.67 -6.42 -38.78
C PHE A 870 0.97 -5.05 -38.87
N ARG A 871 1.62 -3.98 -38.38
CA ARG A 871 1.03 -2.63 -38.30
C ARG A 871 -0.38 -2.63 -37.69
N PRO A 872 -0.53 -3.18 -36.47
CA PRO A 872 -1.82 -3.27 -35.81
C PRO A 872 -2.43 -1.89 -35.59
N ALA A 873 -3.76 -1.81 -35.56
CA ALA A 873 -4.46 -0.65 -35.02
C ALA A 873 -4.30 -0.59 -33.49
N LEU A 874 -4.37 -1.74 -32.82
CA LEU A 874 -4.20 -1.89 -31.37
C LEU A 874 -3.31 -3.08 -31.03
N THR A 875 -2.41 -2.90 -30.07
CA THR A 875 -1.71 -4.01 -29.40
C THR A 875 -2.30 -4.18 -28.01
N LEU A 876 -2.86 -5.35 -27.72
CA LEU A 876 -3.55 -5.68 -26.49
C LEU A 876 -2.77 -6.71 -25.65
N ALA A 877 -3.12 -6.85 -24.37
CA ALA A 877 -2.65 -7.94 -23.52
C ALA A 877 -3.72 -8.33 -22.50
N GLU A 878 -3.81 -9.62 -22.19
CA GLU A 878 -4.68 -10.14 -21.13
C GLU A 878 -3.93 -10.24 -19.82
N VAL A 879 -4.46 -9.62 -18.77
CA VAL A 879 -3.83 -9.63 -17.45
C VAL A 879 -4.85 -9.86 -16.36
N ALA A 880 -4.51 -10.73 -15.41
CA ALA A 880 -5.39 -11.05 -14.31
C ALA A 880 -5.66 -9.82 -13.41
N HIS A 881 -6.93 -9.60 -13.05
CA HIS A 881 -7.32 -8.54 -12.13
C HIS A 881 -6.84 -8.85 -10.69
N PRO A 882 -6.14 -7.95 -9.99
CA PRO A 882 -5.55 -8.21 -8.67
C PRO A 882 -6.54 -8.63 -7.58
N ARG A 883 -7.78 -8.15 -7.65
CA ARG A 883 -8.87 -8.51 -6.73
C ARG A 883 -9.61 -9.82 -7.08
N ALA A 884 -9.39 -10.37 -8.27
CA ALA A 884 -10.00 -11.64 -8.68
C ALA A 884 -8.98 -12.80 -8.61
N HIS A 885 -7.70 -12.47 -8.85
CA HIS A 885 -6.62 -13.45 -8.96
C HIS A 885 -5.48 -13.06 -8.04
N HIS A 886 -5.22 -13.85 -7.01
CA HIS A 886 -4.18 -13.57 -6.02
C HIS A 886 -2.80 -14.15 -6.39
N GLY A 887 -2.72 -14.92 -7.50
CA GLY A 887 -1.50 -15.60 -7.95
C GLY A 887 -1.24 -16.91 -7.19
N SER A 888 -0.62 -17.89 -7.85
CA SER A 888 -0.17 -19.17 -7.26
C SER A 888 1.35 -19.32 -7.44
N ARG A 889 1.95 -20.40 -6.90
CA ARG A 889 3.41 -20.62 -6.83
C ARG A 889 4.11 -20.66 -8.21
N GLY A 890 3.39 -20.68 -9.34
CA GLY A 890 3.96 -20.61 -10.70
C GLY A 890 3.66 -19.32 -11.47
N THR A 891 2.57 -18.59 -11.15
CA THR A 891 1.97 -17.58 -12.04
C THR A 891 2.34 -16.12 -11.71
N GLY A 892 3.06 -15.89 -10.60
CA GLY A 892 3.48 -14.56 -10.12
C GLY A 892 2.34 -13.71 -9.53
N ARG A 893 2.67 -12.74 -8.67
CA ARG A 893 1.66 -11.86 -8.03
C ARG A 893 0.98 -10.95 -9.06
N ALA A 894 -0.36 -10.94 -9.12
CA ALA A 894 -1.13 -10.14 -10.10
C ALA A 894 -0.84 -8.63 -10.04
N VAL A 895 -0.66 -8.07 -8.84
CA VAL A 895 -0.22 -6.66 -8.64
C VAL A 895 1.13 -6.40 -9.29
N ALA A 896 2.09 -7.33 -9.17
CA ALA A 896 3.42 -7.17 -9.76
C ALA A 896 3.37 -7.20 -11.30
N ARG A 897 2.46 -7.99 -11.89
CA ARG A 897 2.19 -8.00 -13.33
C ARG A 897 1.61 -6.68 -13.81
N LEU A 898 0.65 -6.09 -13.09
CA LEU A 898 0.14 -4.76 -13.43
C LEU A 898 1.22 -3.68 -13.38
N ARG A 899 2.05 -3.66 -12.32
CA ARG A 899 3.19 -2.74 -12.23
C ARG A 899 4.19 -2.93 -13.37
N PHE A 900 4.42 -4.18 -13.78
CA PHE A 900 5.28 -4.49 -14.91
C PHE A 900 4.76 -3.85 -16.19
N TYR A 901 3.49 -4.08 -16.55
CA TYR A 901 2.90 -3.49 -17.75
C TYR A 901 2.78 -1.95 -17.66
N ALA A 902 2.48 -1.41 -16.48
CA ALA A 902 2.42 0.04 -16.25
C ALA A 902 3.77 0.73 -16.54
N ARG A 903 4.89 0.12 -16.12
CA ARG A 903 6.26 0.63 -16.43
C ARG A 903 6.58 0.62 -17.92
N HIS A 904 5.89 -0.21 -18.69
CA HIS A 904 6.00 -0.28 -20.15
C HIS A 904 4.92 0.56 -20.85
N GLY A 905 4.28 1.49 -20.13
CA GLY A 905 3.33 2.46 -20.69
C GLY A 905 1.93 1.90 -20.95
N ALA A 906 1.62 0.69 -20.46
CA ALA A 906 0.31 0.08 -20.68
C ALA A 906 -0.82 0.75 -19.89
N ARG A 907 -2.02 0.73 -20.44
CA ARG A 907 -3.26 1.21 -19.81
C ARG A 907 -4.37 0.18 -19.91
N ALA A 908 -5.29 0.14 -18.95
CA ALA A 908 -6.43 -0.79 -19.00
C ALA A 908 -7.57 -0.20 -19.83
N LEU A 909 -8.29 -1.04 -20.59
CA LEU A 909 -9.56 -0.63 -21.18
C LEU A 909 -10.64 -0.60 -20.09
N ASP A 910 -11.46 0.44 -20.07
CA ASP A 910 -12.63 0.52 -19.19
C ASP A 910 -13.77 -0.40 -19.68
N LEU A 911 -13.58 -1.71 -19.56
CA LEU A 911 -14.58 -2.73 -19.85
C LEU A 911 -14.44 -3.95 -18.92
N PRO A 912 -15.55 -4.64 -18.56
CA PRO A 912 -15.52 -5.80 -17.67
C PRO A 912 -15.09 -7.06 -18.44
N TYR A 913 -13.78 -7.20 -18.70
CA TYR A 913 -13.25 -8.29 -19.53
C TYR A 913 -13.26 -9.65 -18.84
N PHE A 914 -13.49 -10.72 -19.60
CA PHE A 914 -13.23 -12.11 -19.21
C PHE A 914 -12.56 -12.82 -20.39
N GLN A 915 -11.67 -13.77 -20.11
CA GLN A 915 -11.13 -14.63 -21.16
C GLN A 915 -12.21 -15.64 -21.57
N PRO A 916 -12.49 -15.80 -22.88
CA PRO A 916 -13.39 -16.85 -23.38
C PRO A 916 -12.94 -18.26 -22.99
N SER A 917 -13.85 -19.22 -23.07
CA SER A 917 -13.48 -20.63 -22.89
C SER A 917 -12.62 -21.11 -24.06
N LEU A 918 -11.34 -21.43 -23.80
CA LEU A 918 -10.38 -21.81 -24.84
C LEU A 918 -10.62 -23.19 -25.48
N GLY A 919 -11.73 -23.87 -25.19
CA GLY A 919 -12.10 -25.10 -25.87
C GLY A 919 -13.22 -25.88 -25.18
N PRO A 920 -13.72 -26.96 -25.81
CA PRO A 920 -14.78 -27.78 -25.24
C PRO A 920 -14.45 -28.29 -23.83
N GLY A 921 -15.33 -28.02 -22.87
CA GLY A 921 -15.17 -28.46 -21.48
C GLY A 921 -14.33 -27.55 -20.59
N ARG A 922 -13.77 -26.45 -21.11
CA ARG A 922 -13.04 -25.44 -20.34
C ARG A 922 -13.95 -24.33 -19.83
N ALA A 923 -13.58 -23.69 -18.72
CA ALA A 923 -14.32 -22.57 -18.16
C ALA A 923 -13.86 -21.22 -18.76
N ARG A 924 -14.75 -20.23 -18.78
CA ARG A 924 -14.35 -18.81 -18.97
C ARG A 924 -13.57 -18.34 -17.75
N VAL A 925 -12.55 -17.51 -17.96
CA VAL A 925 -11.74 -16.93 -16.87
C VAL A 925 -12.23 -15.51 -16.58
N TYR A 926 -12.98 -15.36 -15.50
CA TYR A 926 -13.54 -14.07 -15.07
C TYR A 926 -12.52 -13.24 -14.29
N GLY A 927 -12.79 -11.93 -14.17
CA GLY A 927 -11.89 -11.00 -13.51
C GLY A 927 -10.56 -10.84 -14.25
N MET A 928 -10.60 -10.76 -15.58
CA MET A 928 -9.45 -10.41 -16.41
C MET A 928 -9.52 -8.93 -16.78
N LEU A 929 -8.38 -8.35 -17.13
CA LEU A 929 -8.24 -7.01 -17.68
C LEU A 929 -7.71 -7.13 -19.11
N LEU A 930 -8.24 -6.29 -20.00
CA LEU A 930 -7.70 -6.12 -21.34
C LEU A 930 -6.89 -4.82 -21.35
N LEU A 931 -5.57 -4.95 -21.46
CA LEU A 931 -4.64 -3.83 -21.51
C LEU A 931 -4.39 -3.41 -22.95
N VAL A 932 -4.10 -2.12 -23.15
CA VAL A 932 -3.52 -1.58 -24.38
C VAL A 932 -2.03 -1.35 -24.13
N LEU A 933 -1.20 -1.93 -24.99
CA LEU A 933 0.26 -1.77 -25.00
C LEU A 933 0.73 -0.77 -26.08
N GLY A 934 -0.08 -0.53 -27.09
CA GLY A 934 0.22 0.41 -28.16
C GLY A 934 -0.97 0.68 -29.08
N VAL A 935 -0.94 1.85 -29.74
CA VAL A 935 -1.91 2.29 -30.74
C VAL A 935 -1.13 2.57 -32.03
N GLY A 936 -1.55 1.96 -33.15
CA GLY A 936 -0.81 2.04 -34.40
C GLY A 936 0.63 1.49 -34.26
N SER A 937 1.61 2.27 -34.71
CA SER A 937 3.04 1.96 -34.58
C SER A 937 3.69 2.49 -33.29
N GLY A 938 2.92 3.06 -32.36
CA GLY A 938 3.43 3.59 -31.10
C GLY A 938 3.29 2.59 -29.96
N PHE A 939 4.38 1.88 -29.62
CA PHE A 939 4.47 1.05 -28.40
C PHE A 939 4.82 1.90 -27.17
N GLY A 940 4.12 1.70 -26.05
CA GLY A 940 4.46 2.30 -24.75
C GLY A 940 4.23 3.81 -24.60
N SER A 941 3.71 4.49 -25.63
CA SER A 941 3.40 5.93 -25.60
C SER A 941 1.90 6.18 -25.54
N LEU A 942 1.27 5.84 -24.41
CA LEU A 942 -0.18 5.99 -24.21
C LEU A 942 -0.55 7.12 -23.24
N GLU A 943 0.41 7.95 -22.81
CA GLU A 943 0.16 8.94 -21.75
C GLU A 943 -0.91 9.97 -22.11
N GLU A 944 -0.88 10.44 -23.36
CA GLU A 944 -1.79 11.46 -23.90
C GLU A 944 -3.09 10.85 -24.48
N VAL A 945 -3.16 9.52 -24.63
CA VAL A 945 -4.31 8.84 -25.20
C VAL A 945 -5.34 8.56 -24.11
N ARG A 946 -6.50 9.20 -24.21
CA ARG A 946 -7.60 9.05 -23.23
C ARG A 946 -8.58 7.92 -23.56
N ALA A 947 -8.72 7.57 -24.83
CA ALA A 947 -9.62 6.51 -25.29
C ALA A 947 -9.11 5.90 -26.61
N VAL A 948 -9.52 4.66 -26.90
CA VAL A 948 -9.26 3.99 -28.19
C VAL A 948 -10.55 3.81 -28.99
N PRO A 949 -10.48 3.70 -30.33
CA PRO A 949 -11.65 3.39 -31.14
C PRO A 949 -12.31 2.08 -30.69
N ALA A 950 -13.64 2.09 -30.53
CA ALA A 950 -14.37 0.93 -30.03
C ALA A 950 -14.44 -0.21 -31.06
N GLU A 951 -14.44 0.12 -32.35
CA GLU A 951 -14.67 -0.83 -33.44
C GLU A 951 -13.62 -1.96 -33.52
N PRO A 952 -12.29 -1.70 -33.52
CA PRO A 952 -11.28 -2.77 -33.50
C PRO A 952 -11.44 -3.72 -32.31
N VAL A 953 -11.72 -3.18 -31.12
CA VAL A 953 -11.91 -3.97 -29.90
C VAL A 953 -13.20 -4.80 -29.99
N ARG A 954 -14.29 -4.21 -30.49
CA ARG A 954 -15.58 -4.89 -30.66
C ARG A 954 -15.47 -6.04 -31.66
N VAL A 955 -14.83 -5.82 -32.81
CA VAL A 955 -14.61 -6.87 -33.83
C VAL A 955 -13.72 -7.96 -33.27
N PHE A 956 -12.60 -7.61 -32.64
CA PHE A 956 -11.68 -8.57 -32.01
C PHE A 956 -12.41 -9.47 -30.99
N LEU A 957 -13.15 -8.89 -30.04
CA LEU A 957 -13.86 -9.66 -29.02
C LEU A 957 -14.99 -10.52 -29.58
N THR A 958 -15.67 -10.04 -30.63
CA THR A 958 -16.73 -10.81 -31.29
C THR A 958 -16.15 -12.03 -31.99
N ASP A 959 -15.08 -11.85 -32.75
CA ASP A 959 -14.38 -12.93 -33.44
C ASP A 959 -13.80 -13.91 -32.43
N TYR A 960 -13.20 -13.42 -31.35
CA TYR A 960 -12.59 -14.27 -30.33
C TYR A 960 -13.61 -15.18 -29.63
N LEU A 961 -14.79 -14.64 -29.27
CA LEU A 961 -15.89 -15.44 -28.71
C LEU A 961 -16.46 -16.44 -29.73
N LEU A 962 -16.58 -16.06 -31.01
CA LEU A 962 -17.05 -16.97 -32.04
C LEU A 962 -16.07 -18.11 -32.31
N GLU A 963 -14.76 -17.84 -32.35
CA GLU A 963 -13.72 -18.82 -32.61
C GLU A 963 -13.55 -19.80 -31.43
N THR A 964 -13.64 -19.30 -30.20
CA THR A 964 -13.40 -20.12 -29.00
C THR A 964 -14.66 -20.82 -28.47
N GLU A 965 -15.82 -20.16 -28.54
CA GLU A 965 -17.07 -20.66 -27.96
C GLU A 965 -18.14 -21.02 -29.01
N GLY A 966 -17.89 -20.75 -30.30
CA GLY A 966 -18.81 -21.03 -31.41
C GLY A 966 -20.02 -20.08 -31.51
N ARG A 967 -20.19 -19.19 -30.53
CA ARG A 967 -21.29 -18.21 -30.47
C ARG A 967 -20.93 -17.06 -29.56
N VAL A 968 -21.55 -15.91 -29.78
CA VAL A 968 -21.52 -14.82 -28.80
C VAL A 968 -22.58 -15.10 -27.73
N GLY A 969 -22.14 -15.25 -26.48
CA GLY A 969 -23.03 -15.49 -25.35
C GLY A 969 -24.08 -14.38 -25.15
N THR A 970 -25.22 -14.74 -24.56
CA THR A 970 -26.26 -13.76 -24.18
C THR A 970 -26.36 -13.60 -22.67
N ASP A 971 -25.46 -14.21 -21.90
CA ASP A 971 -25.38 -14.09 -20.45
C ASP A 971 -24.97 -12.67 -20.01
N ARG A 972 -25.14 -12.37 -18.72
CA ARG A 972 -24.88 -11.03 -18.18
C ARG A 972 -23.47 -10.54 -18.47
N ALA A 973 -22.44 -11.37 -18.26
CA ALA A 973 -21.06 -10.94 -18.46
C ALA A 973 -20.80 -10.57 -19.94
N THR A 974 -21.33 -11.36 -20.88
CA THR A 974 -21.22 -11.04 -22.31
C THR A 974 -21.98 -9.77 -22.69
N ARG A 975 -23.18 -9.53 -22.14
CA ARG A 975 -23.94 -8.30 -22.39
C ARG A 975 -23.26 -7.05 -21.81
N ASP A 976 -22.69 -7.17 -20.61
CA ASP A 976 -21.97 -6.07 -19.96
C ASP A 976 -20.70 -5.72 -20.76
N LEU A 977 -20.00 -6.73 -21.29
CA LEU A 977 -18.87 -6.55 -22.20
C LEU A 977 -19.29 -5.89 -23.53
N GLN A 978 -20.38 -6.37 -24.15
CA GLN A 978 -20.92 -5.80 -25.40
C GLN A 978 -21.36 -4.34 -25.23
N ALA A 979 -22.01 -4.01 -24.12
CA ALA A 979 -22.42 -2.66 -23.81
C ALA A 979 -21.21 -1.72 -23.66
N ALA A 980 -20.13 -2.18 -23.02
CA ALA A 980 -18.92 -1.40 -22.86
C ALA A 980 -18.21 -1.09 -24.18
N VAL A 981 -18.25 -2.02 -25.16
CA VAL A 981 -17.64 -1.81 -26.49
C VAL A 981 -18.57 -1.17 -27.52
N ALA A 982 -19.83 -0.90 -27.15
CA ALA A 982 -20.80 -0.21 -28.00
C ALA A 982 -20.82 1.32 -27.80
N ARG A 983 -19.95 1.86 -26.93
CA ARG A 983 -19.84 3.30 -26.65
C ARG A 983 -19.44 4.10 -27.90
N GLN A 984 -20.13 5.21 -28.15
CA GLN A 984 -19.91 6.05 -29.35
C GLN A 984 -18.60 6.84 -29.29
N ASP A 985 -18.16 7.26 -28.10
CA ASP A 985 -16.96 8.09 -27.89
C ASP A 985 -15.65 7.28 -27.80
N GLY A 986 -15.69 5.99 -28.13
CA GLY A 986 -14.58 5.06 -27.92
C GLY A 986 -14.54 4.46 -26.51
N ILE A 987 -13.53 3.64 -26.26
CA ILE A 987 -13.34 2.95 -24.97
C ILE A 987 -12.28 3.69 -24.17
N PRO A 988 -12.60 4.25 -22.98
CA PRO A 988 -11.63 4.94 -22.14
C PRO A 988 -10.45 4.07 -21.74
N LEU A 989 -9.28 4.71 -21.62
CA LEU A 989 -8.07 4.11 -21.08
C LEU A 989 -7.85 4.55 -19.63
N LEU A 990 -7.81 3.58 -18.73
CA LEU A 990 -7.56 3.78 -17.31
C LEU A 990 -6.06 3.61 -17.00
N PRO A 991 -5.47 4.49 -16.17
CA PRO A 991 -4.09 4.32 -15.76
C PRO A 991 -3.94 3.10 -14.85
N LEU A 992 -2.89 2.31 -15.04
CA LEU A 992 -2.62 1.15 -14.17
C LEU A 992 -2.01 1.54 -12.82
N LEU A 993 -1.42 2.74 -12.71
CA LEU A 993 -0.94 3.33 -11.46
C LEU A 993 -1.67 4.64 -11.22
N PRO A 994 -2.21 4.89 -10.01
CA PRO A 994 -2.09 4.08 -8.78
C PRO A 994 -3.12 2.94 -8.66
N LEU A 995 -3.81 2.54 -9.73
CA LEU A 995 -4.90 1.53 -9.68
C LEU A 995 -4.41 0.08 -9.60
N ASP A 996 -3.14 -0.19 -9.30
CA ASP A 996 -2.50 -1.52 -9.33
C ASP A 996 -3.03 -2.47 -8.26
N ARG A 997 -3.79 -1.95 -7.27
CA ARG A 997 -4.54 -2.73 -6.28
C ARG A 997 -5.94 -3.14 -6.76
N GLY A 998 -6.37 -2.68 -7.93
CA GLY A 998 -7.65 -3.03 -8.54
C GLY A 998 -8.88 -2.26 -8.03
N GLU A 999 -8.68 -1.16 -7.31
CA GLU A 999 -9.75 -0.17 -7.04
C GLU A 999 -9.90 0.72 -8.28
N GLY A 1000 -11.12 0.94 -8.75
CA GLY A 1000 -11.40 1.72 -9.96
C GLY A 1000 -11.13 1.02 -11.30
N LEU A 1001 -10.61 -0.22 -11.31
CA LEU A 1001 -10.52 -1.04 -12.53
C LEU A 1001 -11.79 -1.87 -12.73
N PRO A 1002 -12.28 -2.01 -13.99
CA PRO A 1002 -13.47 -2.79 -14.29
C PRO A 1002 -13.21 -4.29 -14.08
N ARG A 1003 -14.24 -5.03 -13.69
CA ARG A 1003 -14.12 -6.45 -13.39
C ARG A 1003 -15.36 -7.22 -13.86
N SER A 1004 -15.15 -8.25 -14.67
CA SER A 1004 -16.21 -9.22 -14.97
C SER A 1004 -16.47 -10.14 -13.78
N VAL A 1005 -17.72 -10.56 -13.63
CA VAL A 1005 -18.15 -11.51 -12.60
C VAL A 1005 -18.86 -12.70 -13.25
N PRO A 1006 -18.66 -13.92 -12.73
CA PRO A 1006 -19.36 -15.09 -13.23
C PRO A 1006 -20.88 -14.93 -13.05
N PRO A 1007 -21.71 -15.54 -13.90
CA PRO A 1007 -23.14 -15.65 -13.67
C PRO A 1007 -23.37 -16.29 -12.29
N ALA A 1008 -24.29 -15.73 -11.50
CA ALA A 1008 -24.68 -16.35 -10.24
C ALA A 1008 -25.06 -17.81 -10.50
N ALA A 1009 -24.44 -18.75 -9.77
CA ALA A 1009 -24.80 -20.15 -9.88
C ALA A 1009 -26.28 -20.27 -9.56
N SER A 1010 -27.10 -20.63 -10.55
CA SER A 1010 -28.46 -21.06 -10.27
C SER A 1010 -28.34 -22.24 -9.32
N SER A 1011 -28.92 -22.11 -8.14
CA SER A 1011 -29.09 -23.21 -7.19
C SER A 1011 -29.75 -24.36 -7.95
N ARG A 1012 -28.95 -25.36 -8.33
CA ARG A 1012 -29.49 -26.61 -8.87
C ARG A 1012 -30.34 -27.20 -7.77
N GLY A 1013 -31.65 -27.22 -8.00
CA GLY A 1013 -32.59 -27.98 -7.19
C GLY A 1013 -32.12 -29.42 -7.12
N VAL A 1014 -31.91 -29.89 -5.90
CA VAL A 1014 -31.92 -31.32 -5.61
C VAL A 1014 -33.39 -31.73 -5.64
N GLY A 1015 -33.77 -32.40 -6.72
CA GLY A 1015 -34.89 -33.34 -6.74
C GLY A 1015 -34.38 -34.75 -6.53
#